data_AF-A0AAX7UHQ2-F1
#
_entry.id   AF-A0AAX7UHQ2-F1
#
_cell.length_a   1.000
_cell.length_b   1.000
_cell.length_c   1.000
_cell.angle_alpha   90.00
_cell.angle_beta   90.00
_cell.angle_gamma   90.00
#
_symmetry.space_group_name_H-M   'P 1'
#
loop_
_entity.id
_entity.type
_entity.pdbx_description
1 polymer ?
#
loop_
_entity_poly.entity_id
_entity_poly.type
_entity_poly.pdbx_seq_one_letter_code
_entity_poly.pdbx_strand_id
1 'polypeptide(L)'
;MCHIPVFCWITATVLEDVLKTREGGELPKTLTEMYIHFLVVQAKVKKIKYDGGAETDPHWSPESRKMIESLGKLAFDQLQKGNLIFYESDLTECGIDIRAASVYSGVFTQIFKEERGLYQDKVFCFIHLSVQEFLAALHVHLTFINSGKNRMEEQQTRGSWWPFQFMLWFKPFPEKIHLYQSAVNKALQSPNGHLDLFLRFLLGLSLQTNQTLLRCLLTQTGSISQTDQETVQYIKKKLSENLSAEKSINLFHCLNELNDRSLVVEIQQSLSSGSLSTDKLSPAQWSALVFILLSSEEDLDVFDLKKYFASEEVLLRMLPVVKVSNKALLGGCFLSDRSCKALPSVLSSLSSHLRDLDLSNNNLQDSGVKLLSVGVASPNCKLKSLSLSGCLITGEGCTFLASALSSNPSHLRELDLSYNHPDDSGMKVLSDGQNDPRWRLETLRVEPAGVQWLTPGLRKYSCQLTVDTNTVHTNLKLSDDYRKVGHVKEAQSYPDHPDRFDAPQLLCRNGLTGRSYWEVEWRGRVYISVSYRRIRRKGNSDECVFGQNDQSWSLDCSDNGPRSVRHNKETTFISCSSSSSFYFSSFFSSPSNRVAVYVDCPAGTLSFYSLSSDTLIHLHTFNTTFTETFYPGFWVSPGSSVTLC
;
A
#
# COMPACT_ATOMS: atom_id res chain seq x y z
N MET A 1 -13.91 -0.70 13.30
CA MET A 1 -15.30 -0.26 13.63
C MET A 1 -15.86 -0.96 14.86
N CYS A 2 -15.65 -2.28 15.02
CA CYS A 2 -16.13 -3.06 16.17
C CYS A 2 -15.45 -2.76 17.54
N HIS A 3 -14.82 -1.60 17.70
CA HIS A 3 -14.44 -1.09 19.03
C HIS A 3 -15.57 -0.28 19.67
N ILE A 4 -16.56 0.15 18.87
CA ILE A 4 -17.74 0.87 19.34
C ILE A 4 -18.91 -0.14 19.35
N PRO A 5 -19.62 -0.32 20.48
CA PRO A 5 -20.65 -1.34 20.64
C PRO A 5 -21.74 -1.34 19.57
N VAL A 6 -22.21 -0.17 19.14
CA VAL A 6 -23.26 -0.09 18.10
C VAL A 6 -22.80 -0.67 16.76
N PHE A 7 -21.55 -0.43 16.37
CA PHE A 7 -21.01 -1.00 15.14
C PHE A 7 -20.84 -2.52 15.27
N CYS A 8 -20.51 -3.04 16.46
CA CYS A 8 -20.51 -4.48 16.69
C CYS A 8 -21.92 -5.07 16.51
N TRP A 9 -22.93 -4.41 17.06
CA TRP A 9 -24.32 -4.85 16.95
C TRP A 9 -24.83 -4.80 15.51
N ILE A 10 -24.54 -3.72 14.77
CA ILE A 10 -24.87 -3.60 13.33
C ILE A 10 -24.18 -4.71 12.55
N THR A 11 -22.87 -4.90 12.74
CA THR A 11 -22.10 -5.93 12.03
C THR A 11 -22.59 -7.34 12.37
N ALA A 12 -22.87 -7.65 13.63
CA ALA A 12 -23.41 -8.94 14.03
C ALA A 12 -24.79 -9.20 13.40
N THR A 13 -25.67 -8.19 13.41
CA THR A 13 -27.01 -8.27 12.79
C THR A 13 -26.92 -8.55 11.29
N VAL A 14 -26.01 -7.87 10.59
CA VAL A 14 -25.79 -8.06 9.15
C VAL A 14 -25.17 -9.43 8.86
N LEU A 15 -24.10 -9.80 9.58
CA LEU A 15 -23.42 -11.07 9.38
C LEU A 15 -24.33 -12.26 9.68
N GLU A 16 -25.21 -12.17 10.68
CA GLU A 16 -26.18 -13.22 10.98
C GLU A 16 -27.14 -13.49 9.82
N ASP A 17 -27.72 -12.44 9.19
CA ASP A 17 -28.57 -12.59 8.01
C ASP A 17 -27.78 -13.10 6.79
N VAL A 18 -26.60 -12.52 6.56
CA VAL A 18 -25.76 -12.86 5.40
C VAL A 18 -25.21 -14.29 5.48
N LEU A 19 -24.88 -14.79 6.67
CA LEU A 19 -24.37 -16.16 6.85
C LEU A 19 -25.49 -17.21 6.81
N LYS A 20 -26.70 -16.90 7.32
CA LYS A 20 -27.85 -17.82 7.25
C LYS A 20 -28.37 -18.03 5.83
N THR A 21 -28.20 -17.05 4.97
CA THR A 21 -28.75 -17.06 3.60
C THR A 21 -27.73 -17.46 2.53
N ARG A 22 -26.49 -17.84 2.88
CA ARG A 22 -25.39 -18.04 1.92
C ARG A 22 -24.91 -19.48 1.71
N GLU A 23 -24.94 -19.89 0.45
CA GLU A 23 -24.01 -20.85 -0.17
C GLU A 23 -23.01 -20.12 -1.13
N GLY A 24 -22.36 -19.02 -0.69
CA GLY A 24 -21.16 -18.49 -1.38
C GLY A 24 -21.15 -17.07 -1.98
N GLY A 25 -21.78 -16.05 -1.38
CA GLY A 25 -21.59 -14.63 -1.79
C GLY A 25 -20.44 -13.88 -1.07
N GLU A 26 -20.09 -12.65 -1.49
CA GLU A 26 -19.04 -11.77 -0.91
C GLU A 26 -19.48 -10.88 0.27
N LEU A 27 -18.75 -10.85 1.39
CA LEU A 27 -19.10 -10.03 2.56
C LEU A 27 -19.06 -8.51 2.26
N PRO A 28 -19.83 -7.66 2.98
CA PRO A 28 -19.74 -6.21 2.83
C PRO A 28 -18.32 -5.71 3.12
N LYS A 29 -17.72 -4.97 2.18
CA LYS A 29 -16.32 -4.50 2.23
C LYS A 29 -16.22 -3.05 2.70
N THR A 30 -17.25 -2.23 2.45
CA THR A 30 -17.28 -0.81 2.82
C THR A 30 -18.26 -0.53 3.96
N LEU A 31 -18.13 0.63 4.61
CA LEU A 31 -19.07 1.03 5.65
C LEU A 31 -20.46 1.28 5.05
N THR A 32 -20.50 1.83 3.85
CA THR A 32 -21.75 2.09 3.14
C THR A 32 -22.47 0.78 2.81
N GLU A 33 -21.76 -0.25 2.30
CA GLU A 33 -22.35 -1.57 2.08
C GLU A 33 -22.91 -2.16 3.38
N MET A 34 -22.15 -2.08 4.48
CA MET A 34 -22.60 -2.58 5.78
C MET A 34 -23.92 -1.93 6.22
N TYR A 35 -24.09 -0.61 6.00
CA TYR A 35 -25.32 0.10 6.37
C TYR A 35 -26.48 -0.14 5.39
N ILE A 36 -26.19 -0.36 4.10
CA ILE A 36 -27.20 -0.79 3.13
C ILE A 36 -27.74 -2.18 3.54
N HIS A 37 -26.86 -3.12 3.83
CA HIS A 37 -27.25 -4.45 4.31
C HIS A 37 -28.02 -4.36 5.62
N PHE A 38 -27.57 -3.55 6.57
CA PHE A 38 -28.28 -3.32 7.82
C PHE A 38 -29.70 -2.82 7.58
N LEU A 39 -29.87 -1.83 6.70
CA LEU A 39 -31.19 -1.28 6.37
C LEU A 39 -32.10 -2.35 5.71
N VAL A 40 -31.54 -3.19 4.83
CA VAL A 40 -32.27 -4.31 4.21
C VAL A 40 -32.70 -5.34 5.27
N VAL A 41 -31.83 -5.69 6.22
CA VAL A 41 -32.17 -6.61 7.32
C VAL A 41 -33.29 -6.03 8.18
N GLN A 42 -33.24 -4.74 8.51
CA GLN A 42 -34.31 -4.09 9.28
C GLN A 42 -35.65 -4.10 8.53
N ALA A 43 -35.63 -3.89 7.21
CA ALA A 43 -36.83 -3.98 6.38
C ALA A 43 -37.43 -5.40 6.37
N LYS A 44 -36.58 -6.44 6.25
CA LYS A 44 -37.00 -7.86 6.33
C LYS A 44 -37.61 -8.19 7.69
N VAL A 45 -36.94 -7.82 8.78
CA VAL A 45 -37.41 -8.10 10.15
C VAL A 45 -38.77 -7.47 10.39
N LYS A 46 -38.97 -6.22 9.96
CA LYS A 46 -40.25 -5.53 10.06
C LYS A 46 -41.35 -6.27 9.31
N LYS A 47 -41.07 -6.70 8.07
CA LYS A 47 -42.03 -7.42 7.24
C LYS A 47 -42.45 -8.76 7.86
N ILE A 48 -41.50 -9.56 8.32
CA ILE A 48 -41.76 -10.88 8.92
C ILE A 48 -42.54 -10.72 10.24
N LYS A 49 -42.17 -9.75 11.08
CA LYS A 49 -42.79 -9.59 12.42
C LYS A 49 -44.14 -8.90 12.40
N TYR A 50 -44.38 -7.96 11.49
CA TYR A 50 -45.55 -7.07 11.55
C TYR A 50 -46.44 -7.12 10.31
N ASP A 51 -45.88 -7.41 9.13
CA ASP A 51 -46.65 -7.43 7.87
C ASP A 51 -47.09 -8.86 7.48
N GLY A 52 -46.70 -9.90 8.24
CA GLY A 52 -47.09 -11.29 8.02
C GLY A 52 -46.55 -11.93 6.73
N GLY A 53 -45.53 -11.32 6.10
CA GLY A 53 -44.96 -11.77 4.83
C GLY A 53 -44.00 -12.96 4.97
N ALA A 54 -43.84 -13.73 3.88
CA ALA A 54 -42.89 -14.84 3.82
C ALA A 54 -41.46 -14.34 3.54
N GLU A 55 -40.46 -15.14 3.94
CA GLU A 55 -39.03 -14.81 3.78
C GLU A 55 -38.62 -14.64 2.29
N THR A 56 -39.41 -15.18 1.36
CA THR A 56 -39.21 -15.17 -0.09
C THR A 56 -39.75 -13.93 -0.82
N ASP A 57 -40.52 -13.08 -0.15
CA ASP A 57 -41.17 -11.94 -0.80
C ASP A 57 -40.19 -10.75 -1.03
N PRO A 58 -40.47 -9.81 -1.97
CA PRO A 58 -39.63 -8.62 -2.15
C PRO A 58 -39.45 -7.84 -0.84
N HIS A 59 -38.21 -7.54 -0.50
CA HIS A 59 -37.84 -6.98 0.81
C HIS A 59 -38.34 -5.53 1.04
N TRP A 60 -38.82 -4.83 0.01
CA TRP A 60 -39.42 -3.50 0.13
C TRP A 60 -40.91 -3.51 -0.24
N SER A 61 -41.78 -3.14 0.70
CA SER A 61 -43.17 -2.76 0.42
C SER A 61 -43.29 -1.27 0.06
N PRO A 62 -44.33 -0.82 -0.67
CA PRO A 62 -44.57 0.60 -0.94
C PRO A 62 -44.62 1.46 0.33
N GLU A 63 -45.22 0.93 1.39
CA GLU A 63 -45.34 1.59 2.70
C GLU A 63 -43.96 1.71 3.36
N SER A 64 -43.14 0.67 3.25
CA SER A 64 -41.80 0.64 3.81
C SER A 64 -40.86 1.60 3.08
N ARG A 65 -41.00 1.72 1.76
CA ARG A 65 -40.26 2.71 0.95
C ARG A 65 -40.60 4.13 1.41
N LYS A 66 -41.89 4.45 1.50
CA LYS A 66 -42.38 5.76 1.93
C LYS A 66 -41.88 6.11 3.34
N MET A 67 -41.87 5.14 4.26
CA MET A 67 -41.35 5.36 5.61
C MET A 67 -39.85 5.67 5.61
N ILE A 68 -39.03 4.92 4.87
CA ILE A 68 -37.58 5.19 4.78
C ILE A 68 -37.31 6.56 4.14
N GLU A 69 -38.09 6.96 3.13
CA GLU A 69 -37.98 8.30 2.54
C GLU A 69 -38.30 9.40 3.57
N SER A 70 -39.36 9.23 4.35
CA SER A 70 -39.72 10.17 5.43
C SER A 70 -38.69 10.21 6.56
N LEU A 71 -38.18 9.05 7.00
CA LEU A 71 -37.11 8.97 8.00
C LEU A 71 -35.80 9.60 7.49
N GLY A 72 -35.47 9.42 6.22
CA GLY A 72 -34.32 10.06 5.58
C GLY A 72 -34.46 11.57 5.51
N LYS A 73 -35.66 12.08 5.21
CA LYS A 73 -35.96 13.52 5.25
C LYS A 73 -35.75 14.08 6.66
N LEU A 74 -36.36 13.44 7.68
CA LEU A 74 -36.20 13.82 9.08
C LEU A 74 -34.71 13.82 9.48
N ALA A 75 -33.98 12.77 9.10
CA ALA A 75 -32.57 12.65 9.39
C ALA A 75 -31.75 13.79 8.80
N PHE A 76 -31.99 14.16 7.54
CA PHE A 76 -31.30 15.26 6.88
C PHE A 76 -31.63 16.61 7.51
N ASP A 77 -32.91 16.92 7.69
CA ASP A 77 -33.35 18.21 8.24
C ASP A 77 -32.82 18.43 9.66
N GLN A 78 -32.79 17.38 10.48
CA GLN A 78 -32.29 17.47 11.85
C GLN A 78 -30.76 17.43 11.93
N LEU A 79 -30.07 16.73 11.01
CA LEU A 79 -28.62 16.76 10.90
C LEU A 79 -28.12 18.18 10.57
N GLN A 80 -28.80 18.90 9.67
CA GLN A 80 -28.47 20.30 9.37
C GLN A 80 -28.69 21.23 10.57
N LYS A 81 -29.70 20.95 11.41
CA LYS A 81 -29.96 21.70 12.66
C LYS A 81 -28.98 21.34 13.79
N GLY A 82 -28.20 20.26 13.66
CA GLY A 82 -27.35 19.74 14.72
C GLY A 82 -28.11 19.03 15.84
N ASN A 83 -29.33 18.57 15.56
CA ASN A 83 -30.20 17.93 16.55
C ASN A 83 -30.06 16.40 16.52
N LEU A 84 -29.98 15.79 17.70
CA LEU A 84 -29.97 14.34 17.91
C LEU A 84 -31.29 13.81 18.47
N ILE A 85 -32.09 14.71 19.06
CA ILE A 85 -33.36 14.42 19.70
C ILE A 85 -34.43 15.26 19.01
N PHE A 86 -35.57 14.62 18.72
CA PHE A 86 -36.67 15.20 17.95
C PHE A 86 -37.96 15.13 18.76
N TYR A 87 -38.87 16.06 18.48
CA TYR A 87 -40.19 16.12 19.08
C TYR A 87 -41.24 15.61 18.10
N GLU A 88 -42.43 15.29 18.62
CA GLU A 88 -43.58 14.87 17.80
C GLU A 88 -43.88 15.84 16.65
N SER A 89 -43.70 17.15 16.87
CA SER A 89 -43.83 18.17 15.82
C SER A 89 -42.88 17.94 14.63
N ASP A 90 -41.62 17.58 14.91
CA ASP A 90 -40.61 17.33 13.86
C ASP A 90 -40.99 16.11 12.99
N LEU A 91 -41.56 15.08 13.62
CA LEU A 91 -42.04 13.89 12.91
C LEU A 91 -43.22 14.23 12.01
N THR A 92 -44.19 14.99 12.52
CA THR A 92 -45.37 15.39 11.74
C THR A 92 -45.01 16.28 10.54
N GLU A 93 -44.03 17.17 10.67
CA GLU A 93 -43.49 18.00 9.57
C GLU A 93 -42.86 17.14 8.45
N CYS A 94 -42.34 15.97 8.80
CA CYS A 94 -41.80 14.99 7.86
C CYS A 94 -42.85 13.97 7.34
N GLY A 95 -44.11 14.12 7.75
CA GLY A 95 -45.21 13.22 7.36
C GLY A 95 -45.12 11.83 8.00
N ILE A 96 -44.46 11.71 9.15
CA ILE A 96 -44.26 10.44 9.86
C ILE A 96 -45.39 10.24 10.87
N ASP A 97 -46.13 9.15 10.72
CA ASP A 97 -47.03 8.65 11.76
C ASP A 97 -46.21 7.93 12.85
N ILE A 98 -46.31 8.40 14.10
CA ILE A 98 -45.60 7.84 15.27
C ILE A 98 -45.87 6.34 15.42
N ARG A 99 -47.12 5.90 15.19
CA ARG A 99 -47.46 4.48 15.33
C ARG A 99 -46.74 3.62 14.30
N ALA A 100 -46.63 4.12 13.07
CA ALA A 100 -45.91 3.45 11.99
C ALA A 100 -44.38 3.51 12.18
N ALA A 101 -43.85 4.61 12.72
CA ALA A 101 -42.42 4.76 13.00
C ALA A 101 -41.93 3.86 14.15
N SER A 102 -42.77 3.61 15.15
CA SER A 102 -42.46 2.76 16.30
C SER A 102 -42.14 1.30 15.92
N VAL A 103 -42.56 0.86 14.73
CA VAL A 103 -42.28 -0.48 14.18
C VAL A 103 -40.82 -0.60 13.71
N TYR A 104 -40.14 0.52 13.43
CA TYR A 104 -38.74 0.57 12.99
C TYR A 104 -37.76 0.72 14.17
N SER A 105 -38.01 0.00 15.27
CA SER A 105 -37.24 0.09 16.54
C SER A 105 -35.72 -0.14 16.39
N GLY A 106 -35.30 -0.88 15.36
CA GLY A 106 -33.88 -1.07 15.04
C GLY A 106 -33.21 0.11 14.33
N VAL A 107 -33.96 1.16 13.96
CA VAL A 107 -33.46 2.35 13.26
C VAL A 107 -33.80 3.62 14.05
N PHE A 108 -35.00 3.67 14.60
CA PHE A 108 -35.62 4.82 15.24
C PHE A 108 -36.26 4.40 16.55
N THR A 109 -36.04 5.14 17.64
CA THR A 109 -36.57 4.81 18.96
C THR A 109 -37.25 6.00 19.61
N GLN A 110 -38.31 5.70 20.36
CA GLN A 110 -38.93 6.63 21.30
C GLN A 110 -38.17 6.55 22.64
N ILE A 111 -37.96 7.69 23.26
CA ILE A 111 -37.39 7.85 24.60
C ILE A 111 -38.34 8.71 25.43
N PHE A 112 -38.35 8.49 26.74
CA PHE A 112 -39.09 9.33 27.68
C PHE A 112 -38.12 10.32 28.32
N LYS A 113 -38.38 11.62 28.19
CA LYS A 113 -37.65 12.66 28.92
C LYS A 113 -38.49 13.06 30.13
N GLU A 114 -37.97 12.80 31.32
CA GLU A 114 -38.65 13.16 32.58
C GLU A 114 -38.14 14.53 33.03
N GLU A 115 -38.92 15.59 32.76
CA GLU A 115 -38.60 16.93 33.29
C GLU A 115 -39.25 17.11 34.66
N ARG A 116 -38.42 17.09 35.71
CA ARG A 116 -38.76 17.45 37.10
C ARG A 116 -40.12 16.92 37.60
N GLY A 117 -40.45 15.67 37.29
CA GLY A 117 -41.48 14.89 37.99
C GLY A 117 -42.95 15.22 37.69
N LEU A 118 -43.29 16.05 36.70
CA LEU A 118 -44.70 16.38 36.40
C LEU A 118 -45.14 16.16 34.94
N TYR A 119 -44.22 16.14 33.97
CA TYR A 119 -44.54 15.89 32.55
C TYR A 119 -43.53 14.90 31.93
N GLN A 120 -44.05 13.86 31.26
CA GLN A 120 -43.27 12.95 30.42
C GLN A 120 -43.44 13.35 28.96
N ASP A 121 -42.52 14.17 28.45
CA ASP A 121 -42.50 14.49 27.03
C ASP A 121 -41.89 13.32 26.26
N LYS A 122 -42.62 12.87 25.24
CA LYS A 122 -42.13 11.86 24.30
C LYS A 122 -41.16 12.52 23.35
N VAL A 123 -39.92 12.05 23.40
CA VAL A 123 -38.87 12.47 22.48
C VAL A 123 -38.40 11.28 21.67
N PHE A 124 -37.80 11.55 20.52
CA PHE A 124 -37.38 10.52 19.60
C PHE A 124 -35.93 10.72 19.18
N CYS A 125 -35.23 9.63 18.88
CA CYS A 125 -33.91 9.70 18.27
C CYS A 125 -33.70 8.51 17.32
N PHE A 126 -32.70 8.62 16.46
CA PHE A 126 -32.16 7.43 15.80
C PHE A 126 -31.37 6.61 16.82
N ILE A 127 -31.28 5.30 16.60
CA ILE A 127 -30.55 4.40 17.52
C ILE A 127 -29.07 4.81 17.70
N HIS A 128 -28.51 5.52 16.72
CA HIS A 128 -27.20 6.13 16.77
C HIS A 128 -27.06 7.22 15.71
N LEU A 129 -26.18 8.21 15.93
CA LEU A 129 -25.92 9.30 14.98
C LEU A 129 -25.50 8.79 13.60
N SER A 130 -24.72 7.71 13.53
CA SER A 130 -24.33 7.13 12.25
C SER A 130 -25.51 6.64 11.39
N VAL A 131 -26.62 6.21 12.03
CA VAL A 131 -27.83 5.82 11.32
C VAL A 131 -28.57 7.05 10.79
N GLN A 132 -28.59 8.14 11.58
CA GLN A 132 -29.09 9.44 11.13
C GLN A 132 -28.28 9.94 9.92
N GLU A 133 -26.96 9.95 10.00
CA GLU A 133 -26.08 10.40 8.90
C GLU A 133 -26.23 9.54 7.65
N PHE A 134 -26.36 8.21 7.80
CA PHE A 134 -26.61 7.31 6.69
C PHE A 134 -27.95 7.58 6.00
N LEU A 135 -29.03 7.71 6.77
CA LEU A 135 -30.36 7.97 6.23
C LEU A 135 -30.45 9.36 5.59
N ALA A 136 -29.76 10.36 6.16
CA ALA A 136 -29.62 11.67 5.57
C ALA A 136 -28.89 11.60 4.21
N ALA A 137 -27.78 10.87 4.13
CA ALA A 137 -27.04 10.67 2.89
C ALA A 137 -27.88 9.95 1.83
N LEU A 138 -28.61 8.90 2.24
CA LEU A 138 -29.55 8.18 1.39
C LEU A 138 -30.65 9.12 0.87
N HIS A 139 -31.23 9.96 1.71
CA HIS A 139 -32.26 10.92 1.30
C HIS A 139 -31.74 11.93 0.26
N VAL A 140 -30.56 12.50 0.49
CA VAL A 140 -29.93 13.45 -0.45
C VAL A 140 -29.66 12.77 -1.79
N HIS A 141 -29.09 11.57 -1.76
CA HIS A 141 -28.79 10.79 -2.96
C HIS A 141 -30.05 10.42 -3.75
N LEU A 142 -31.09 9.90 -3.08
CA LEU A 142 -32.37 9.54 -3.70
C LEU A 142 -33.09 10.76 -4.28
N THR A 143 -33.13 11.87 -3.54
CA THR A 143 -33.75 13.11 -4.01
C THR A 143 -33.06 13.63 -5.26
N PHE A 144 -31.74 13.57 -5.27
CA PHE A 144 -30.94 14.00 -6.41
C PHE A 144 -31.16 13.11 -7.64
N ILE A 145 -31.16 11.78 -7.50
CA ILE A 145 -31.42 10.86 -8.61
C ILE A 145 -32.84 11.05 -9.18
N ASN A 146 -33.84 11.23 -8.31
CA ASN A 146 -35.24 11.30 -8.73
C ASN A 146 -35.65 12.66 -9.30
N SER A 147 -35.01 13.76 -8.87
CA SER A 147 -35.46 15.12 -9.21
C SER A 147 -34.39 16.07 -9.73
N GLY A 148 -33.12 15.65 -9.77
CA GLY A 148 -31.98 16.50 -10.16
C GLY A 148 -31.61 17.60 -9.15
N LYS A 149 -32.36 17.75 -8.05
CA LYS A 149 -32.17 18.85 -7.10
C LYS A 149 -31.02 18.61 -6.14
N ASN A 150 -30.02 19.51 -6.17
CA ASN A 150 -28.97 19.53 -5.17
C ASN A 150 -29.43 20.23 -3.89
N ARG A 151 -29.97 19.46 -2.94
CA ARG A 151 -30.41 19.94 -1.62
C ARG A 151 -29.30 20.57 -0.78
N MET A 152 -28.03 20.27 -1.10
CA MET A 152 -26.91 20.90 -0.42
C MET A 152 -26.70 22.35 -0.88
N GLU A 153 -27.09 22.73 -2.10
CA GLU A 153 -26.93 24.11 -2.61
C GLU A 153 -28.10 25.04 -2.30
N GLU A 154 -29.33 24.52 -2.30
CA GLU A 154 -30.57 25.32 -2.16
C GLU A 154 -30.65 26.17 -0.87
N GLN A 155 -29.82 25.92 0.15
CA GLN A 155 -29.84 26.68 1.40
C GLN A 155 -28.78 27.81 1.50
N GLN A 156 -27.78 27.88 0.61
CA GLN A 156 -26.80 28.99 0.62
C GLN A 156 -27.41 30.33 0.18
N THR A 157 -28.43 30.30 -0.68
CA THR A 157 -29.15 31.50 -1.15
C THR A 157 -29.97 32.20 -0.07
N ARG A 158 -30.06 31.63 1.15
CA ARG A 158 -30.75 32.27 2.28
C ARG A 158 -29.83 33.12 3.17
N GLY A 159 -28.51 33.14 2.95
CA GLY A 159 -27.58 33.82 3.89
C GLY A 159 -26.27 34.37 3.33
N SER A 160 -25.97 34.30 2.02
CA SER A 160 -24.70 34.81 1.49
C SER A 160 -24.91 35.68 0.24
N TRP A 161 -24.59 36.97 0.35
CA TRP A 161 -24.52 37.91 -0.77
C TRP A 161 -23.24 37.64 -1.57
N TRP A 162 -23.30 36.78 -2.58
CA TRP A 162 -22.30 36.78 -3.66
C TRP A 162 -22.96 37.38 -4.92
N PRO A 163 -22.31 38.32 -5.62
CA PRO A 163 -22.88 38.91 -6.83
C PRO A 163 -23.06 37.86 -7.92
N PHE A 164 -24.25 37.81 -8.52
CA PHE A 164 -24.65 36.97 -9.67
C PHE A 164 -23.65 36.99 -10.85
N GLN A 165 -22.73 37.95 -10.90
CA GLN A 165 -21.73 38.11 -11.96
C GLN A 165 -20.64 37.01 -11.98
N PHE A 166 -20.33 36.37 -10.85
CA PHE A 166 -19.25 35.36 -10.77
C PHE A 166 -19.65 33.96 -11.27
N MET A 167 -20.96 33.69 -11.37
CA MET A 167 -21.51 32.39 -11.76
C MET A 167 -21.52 32.19 -13.29
N LEU A 168 -21.38 33.27 -14.07
CA LEU A 168 -21.48 33.27 -15.54
C LEU A 168 -20.19 32.86 -16.28
N TRP A 169 -19.10 32.55 -15.56
CA TRP A 169 -17.79 32.25 -16.16
C TRP A 169 -17.40 30.77 -16.23
N PHE A 170 -18.19 29.87 -15.65
CA PHE A 170 -17.95 28.43 -15.72
C PHE A 170 -18.92 27.78 -16.71
N LYS A 171 -18.37 27.10 -17.73
CA LYS A 171 -19.13 26.22 -18.64
C LYS A 171 -20.00 25.22 -17.84
N PRO A 172 -21.13 24.75 -18.37
CA PRO A 172 -22.01 23.84 -17.64
C PRO A 172 -21.31 22.49 -17.43
N PHE A 173 -20.90 22.23 -16.20
CA PHE A 173 -20.54 20.88 -15.76
C PHE A 173 -21.83 20.08 -15.54
N PRO A 174 -21.83 18.75 -15.74
CA PRO A 174 -23.01 17.93 -15.46
C PRO A 174 -23.46 18.08 -13.99
N GLU A 175 -24.75 18.32 -13.75
CA GLU A 175 -25.35 18.58 -12.42
C GLU A 175 -24.94 17.55 -11.34
N LYS A 176 -24.62 16.32 -11.74
CA LYS A 176 -24.23 15.20 -10.84
C LYS A 176 -22.85 15.34 -10.22
N ILE A 177 -21.88 15.88 -10.95
CA ILE A 177 -20.53 16.13 -10.44
C ILE A 177 -20.57 17.22 -9.37
N HIS A 178 -21.47 18.19 -9.55
CA HIS A 178 -21.63 19.32 -8.64
C HIS A 178 -22.10 18.88 -7.25
N LEU A 179 -23.02 17.91 -7.13
CA LEU A 179 -23.50 17.41 -5.82
C LEU A 179 -22.36 16.89 -4.95
N TYR A 180 -21.58 15.93 -5.46
CA TYR A 180 -20.56 15.26 -4.65
C TYR A 180 -19.39 16.18 -4.33
N GLN A 181 -18.94 17.00 -5.29
CA GLN A 181 -17.91 18.00 -5.04
C GLN A 181 -18.36 19.08 -4.03
N SER A 182 -19.62 19.51 -4.10
CA SER A 182 -20.24 20.44 -3.13
C SER A 182 -20.30 19.83 -1.73
N ALA A 183 -20.66 18.55 -1.62
CA ALA A 183 -20.65 17.82 -0.36
C ALA A 183 -19.23 17.69 0.24
N VAL A 184 -18.22 17.38 -0.58
CA VAL A 184 -16.80 17.36 -0.16
C VAL A 184 -16.40 18.71 0.43
N ASN A 185 -16.70 19.81 -0.27
CA ASN A 185 -16.36 21.15 0.22
C ASN A 185 -17.05 21.49 1.55
N LYS A 186 -18.33 21.13 1.70
CA LYS A 186 -19.07 21.36 2.94
C LYS A 186 -18.49 20.58 4.12
N ALA A 187 -18.14 19.31 3.92
CA ALA A 187 -17.49 18.52 4.96
C ALA A 187 -16.13 19.13 5.35
N LEU A 188 -15.33 19.56 4.38
CA LEU A 188 -14.04 20.22 4.64
C LEU A 188 -14.18 21.59 5.33
N GLN A 189 -15.28 22.31 5.12
CA GLN A 189 -15.60 23.57 5.81
C GLN A 189 -16.15 23.34 7.22
N SER A 190 -16.61 22.13 7.54
CA SER A 190 -17.13 21.80 8.86
C SER A 190 -16.04 21.93 9.94
N PRO A 191 -16.28 22.66 11.04
CA PRO A 191 -15.29 22.87 12.08
C PRO A 191 -15.10 21.64 12.98
N ASN A 192 -16.11 20.79 13.11
CA ASN A 192 -16.14 19.65 14.03
C ASN A 192 -16.31 18.29 13.33
N GLY A 193 -16.26 18.24 11.99
CA GLY A 193 -16.35 17.00 11.22
C GLY A 193 -17.74 16.33 11.25
N HIS A 194 -18.81 17.02 11.68
CA HIS A 194 -20.16 16.45 11.78
C HIS A 194 -20.80 16.02 10.44
N LEU A 195 -20.12 16.24 9.30
CA LEU A 195 -20.54 15.79 7.98
C LEU A 195 -19.62 14.71 7.42
N ASP A 196 -18.60 14.27 8.17
CA ASP A 196 -17.58 13.36 7.68
C ASP A 196 -18.17 11.99 7.36
N LEU A 197 -18.97 11.44 8.29
CA LEU A 197 -19.60 10.15 8.08
C LEU A 197 -20.74 10.23 7.06
N PHE A 198 -21.52 11.32 7.07
CA PHE A 198 -22.48 11.63 6.02
C PHE A 198 -21.83 11.64 4.63
N LEU A 199 -20.67 12.30 4.46
CA LEU A 199 -19.97 12.38 3.18
C LEU A 199 -19.53 11.00 2.70
N ARG A 200 -18.97 10.19 3.61
CA ARG A 200 -18.57 8.82 3.31
C ARG A 200 -19.73 8.00 2.76
N PHE A 201 -20.88 8.03 3.44
CA PHE A 201 -22.08 7.33 2.97
C PHE A 201 -22.57 7.87 1.63
N LEU A 202 -22.60 9.19 1.45
CA LEU A 202 -23.08 9.82 0.21
C LEU A 202 -22.23 9.40 -1.00
N LEU A 203 -20.91 9.35 -0.82
CA LEU A 203 -19.98 8.90 -1.85
C LEU A 203 -20.07 7.39 -2.08
N GLY A 204 -20.16 6.58 -1.03
CA GLY A 204 -20.38 5.13 -1.20
C GLY A 204 -21.68 4.82 -1.95
N LEU A 205 -22.75 5.60 -1.74
CA LEU A 205 -24.02 5.45 -2.47
C LEU A 205 -23.92 5.83 -3.95
N SER A 206 -22.91 6.61 -4.36
CA SER A 206 -22.70 6.95 -5.78
C SER A 206 -22.32 5.75 -6.62
N LEU A 207 -21.71 4.72 -6.02
CA LEU A 207 -21.31 3.50 -6.70
C LEU A 207 -22.52 2.68 -7.19
N GLN A 208 -22.42 2.22 -8.45
CA GLN A 208 -23.46 1.40 -9.07
C GLN A 208 -23.68 0.04 -8.37
N THR A 209 -22.64 -0.54 -7.77
CA THR A 209 -22.73 -1.78 -6.97
C THR A 209 -23.68 -1.59 -5.79
N ASN A 210 -23.52 -0.48 -5.06
CA ASN A 210 -24.34 -0.13 -3.90
C ASN A 210 -25.77 0.24 -4.29
N GLN A 211 -25.96 0.88 -5.43
CA GLN A 211 -27.30 1.13 -5.98
C GLN A 211 -28.01 -0.15 -6.39
N THR A 212 -27.28 -1.18 -6.83
CA THR A 212 -27.87 -2.49 -7.15
C THR A 212 -28.40 -3.19 -5.89
N LEU A 213 -27.75 -3.01 -4.73
CA LEU A 213 -28.27 -3.47 -3.44
C LEU A 213 -29.56 -2.73 -3.04
N LEU A 214 -29.73 -1.49 -3.50
CA LEU A 214 -30.90 -0.64 -3.28
C LEU A 214 -31.91 -0.68 -4.44
N ARG A 215 -31.80 -1.63 -5.38
CA ARG A 215 -32.57 -1.66 -6.65
C ARG A 215 -34.10 -1.75 -6.48
N CYS A 216 -34.57 -2.08 -5.29
CA CYS A 216 -36.00 -2.07 -4.95
C CYS A 216 -36.45 -0.77 -4.23
N LEU A 217 -35.53 0.15 -3.92
CA LEU A 217 -35.78 1.55 -3.52
C LEU A 217 -35.63 2.51 -4.71
N LEU A 218 -34.76 2.19 -5.68
CA LEU A 218 -34.44 3.01 -6.86
C LEU A 218 -35.21 2.54 -8.11
N THR A 219 -35.86 3.45 -8.84
CA THR A 219 -36.61 3.16 -10.08
C THR A 219 -35.80 3.38 -11.38
N GLN A 220 -34.66 4.08 -11.34
CA GLN A 220 -33.78 4.29 -12.49
C GLN A 220 -32.31 4.02 -12.14
N THR A 221 -31.63 3.22 -12.96
CA THR A 221 -30.18 3.01 -12.90
C THR A 221 -29.54 3.83 -14.01
N GLY A 222 -29.21 5.09 -13.74
CA GLY A 222 -28.42 5.89 -14.68
C GLY A 222 -26.97 5.41 -14.73
N SER A 223 -26.32 5.49 -15.88
CA SER A 223 -24.88 5.27 -16.03
C SER A 223 -24.09 6.33 -15.23
N ILE A 224 -23.43 5.92 -14.13
CA ILE A 224 -22.79 6.83 -13.14
C ILE A 224 -21.25 6.72 -13.13
N SER A 225 -20.66 5.74 -13.83
CA SER A 225 -19.23 5.43 -13.78
C SER A 225 -18.29 6.59 -14.10
N GLN A 226 -18.68 7.50 -15.00
CA GLN A 226 -17.86 8.66 -15.38
C GLN A 226 -17.84 9.77 -14.32
N THR A 227 -18.90 9.89 -13.50
CA THR A 227 -19.00 10.90 -12.43
C THR A 227 -18.14 10.55 -11.21
N ASP A 228 -18.00 9.25 -10.91
CA ASP A 228 -17.21 8.77 -9.78
C ASP A 228 -15.71 9.05 -9.99
N GLN A 229 -15.19 8.83 -11.21
CA GLN A 229 -13.79 9.11 -11.55
C GLN A 229 -13.43 10.59 -11.40
N GLU A 230 -14.29 11.49 -11.86
CA GLU A 230 -14.06 12.94 -11.69
C GLU A 230 -14.12 13.37 -10.22
N THR A 231 -14.99 12.74 -9.43
CA THR A 231 -15.07 12.97 -7.98
C THR A 231 -13.82 12.46 -7.27
N VAL A 232 -13.30 11.30 -7.65
CA VAL A 232 -12.02 10.77 -7.15
C VAL A 232 -10.87 11.75 -7.46
N GLN A 233 -10.77 12.23 -8.71
CA GLN A 233 -9.74 13.21 -9.09
C GLN A 233 -9.88 14.53 -8.30
N TYR A 234 -11.11 14.95 -8.03
CA TYR A 234 -11.37 16.11 -7.18
C TYR A 234 -10.91 15.90 -5.73
N ILE A 235 -11.21 14.74 -5.14
CA ILE A 235 -10.76 14.39 -3.78
C ILE A 235 -9.23 14.34 -3.72
N LYS A 236 -8.57 13.74 -4.70
CA LYS A 236 -7.11 13.73 -4.82
C LYS A 236 -6.52 15.13 -4.90
N LYS A 237 -7.14 16.01 -5.71
CA LYS A 237 -6.76 17.43 -5.76
C LYS A 237 -6.88 18.09 -4.39
N LYS A 238 -7.97 17.83 -3.65
CA LYS A 238 -8.15 18.35 -2.28
C LYS A 238 -7.13 17.79 -1.28
N LEU A 239 -6.75 16.53 -1.40
CA LEU A 239 -5.70 15.92 -0.58
C LEU A 239 -4.31 16.52 -0.82
N SER A 240 -4.07 17.11 -2.01
CA SER A 240 -2.84 17.85 -2.30
C SER A 240 -2.81 19.26 -1.71
N GLU A 241 -3.95 19.77 -1.25
CA GLU A 241 -4.04 21.03 -0.51
C GLU A 241 -3.63 20.80 0.96
N ASN A 242 -3.10 21.81 1.65
CA ASN A 242 -2.61 21.72 3.03
C ASN A 242 -3.78 21.57 4.04
N LEU A 243 -4.35 20.36 4.15
CA LEU A 243 -5.47 20.04 5.04
C LEU A 243 -5.01 19.61 6.44
N SER A 244 -5.91 19.70 7.42
CA SER A 244 -5.67 19.12 8.75
C SER A 244 -5.65 17.59 8.71
N ALA A 245 -5.08 16.99 9.74
CA ALA A 245 -4.92 15.55 9.86
C ALA A 245 -6.24 14.78 9.71
N GLU A 246 -7.25 15.24 10.44
CA GLU A 246 -8.59 14.65 10.54
C GLU A 246 -9.30 14.74 9.19
N LYS A 247 -9.18 15.88 8.50
CA LYS A 247 -9.79 16.11 7.19
C LYS A 247 -9.16 15.24 6.11
N SER A 248 -7.83 15.08 6.13
CA SER A 248 -7.16 14.15 5.22
C SER A 248 -7.64 12.73 5.43
N ILE A 249 -7.68 12.25 6.69
CA ILE A 249 -8.16 10.91 7.03
C ILE A 249 -9.60 10.70 6.54
N ASN A 250 -10.48 11.68 6.72
CA ASN A 250 -11.86 11.61 6.20
C ASN A 250 -11.90 11.46 4.67
N LEU A 251 -11.11 12.24 3.92
CA LEU A 251 -11.05 12.11 2.46
C LEU A 251 -10.47 10.77 1.99
N PHE A 252 -9.52 10.19 2.73
CA PHE A 252 -9.05 8.83 2.44
C PHE A 252 -10.12 7.77 2.72
N HIS A 253 -10.90 7.92 3.78
CA HIS A 253 -12.08 7.07 3.98
C HIS A 253 -13.07 7.21 2.82
N CYS A 254 -13.28 8.43 2.30
CA CYS A 254 -14.12 8.67 1.14
C CYS A 254 -13.63 7.93 -0.13
N LEU A 255 -12.31 7.94 -0.39
CA LEU A 255 -11.72 7.16 -1.49
C LEU A 255 -11.92 5.65 -1.29
N ASN A 256 -11.83 5.16 -0.05
CA ASN A 256 -12.13 3.77 0.28
C ASN A 256 -13.61 3.42 0.03
N GLU A 257 -14.55 4.29 0.38
CA GLU A 257 -15.98 4.07 0.07
C GLU A 257 -16.25 4.08 -1.46
N LEU A 258 -15.43 4.80 -2.23
CA LEU A 258 -15.47 4.82 -3.71
C LEU A 258 -14.71 3.64 -4.35
N ASN A 259 -14.16 2.71 -3.55
CA ASN A 259 -13.29 1.62 -4.00
C ASN A 259 -12.08 2.10 -4.84
N ASP A 260 -11.61 3.33 -4.64
CA ASP A 260 -10.43 3.86 -5.34
C ASP A 260 -9.15 3.52 -4.56
N ARG A 261 -8.36 2.59 -5.10
CA ARG A 261 -7.02 2.25 -4.59
C ARG A 261 -5.88 2.92 -5.36
N SER A 262 -6.20 3.66 -6.43
CA SER A 262 -5.17 4.25 -7.30
C SER A 262 -4.26 5.24 -6.56
N LEU A 263 -4.78 5.94 -5.54
CA LEU A 263 -3.96 6.82 -4.71
C LEU A 263 -2.86 6.07 -3.92
N VAL A 264 -3.12 4.84 -3.45
CA VAL A 264 -2.11 4.03 -2.75
C VAL A 264 -0.98 3.69 -3.71
N VAL A 265 -1.33 3.28 -4.93
CA VAL A 265 -0.36 2.96 -5.98
C VAL A 265 0.46 4.20 -6.35
N GLU A 266 -0.18 5.36 -6.50
CA GLU A 266 0.50 6.63 -6.74
C GLU A 266 1.45 7.03 -5.60
N ILE A 267 1.04 6.86 -4.34
CA ILE A 267 1.88 7.15 -3.16
C ILE A 267 3.04 6.16 -3.07
N GLN A 268 2.79 4.86 -3.25
CA GLN A 268 3.83 3.83 -3.30
C GLN A 268 4.87 4.16 -4.36
N GLN A 269 4.43 4.45 -5.60
CA GLN A 269 5.31 4.85 -6.70
C GLN A 269 6.08 6.13 -6.37
N SER A 270 5.45 7.11 -5.73
CA SER A 270 6.08 8.39 -5.37
C SER A 270 7.12 8.24 -4.25
N LEU A 271 6.84 7.40 -3.26
CA LEU A 271 7.79 7.08 -2.20
C LEU A 271 8.95 6.23 -2.74
N SER A 272 8.65 5.20 -3.55
CA SER A 272 9.66 4.27 -4.08
C SER A 272 10.60 4.95 -5.05
N SER A 273 10.07 5.92 -5.81
CA SER A 273 10.87 6.73 -6.72
C SER A 273 11.65 7.84 -6.00
N GLY A 274 11.44 8.07 -4.70
CA GLY A 274 12.04 9.17 -3.96
C GLY A 274 11.56 10.56 -4.41
N SER A 275 10.50 10.64 -5.22
CA SER A 275 9.89 11.90 -5.65
C SER A 275 9.17 12.59 -4.48
N LEU A 276 8.60 11.78 -3.58
CA LEU A 276 8.00 12.22 -2.34
C LEU A 276 8.95 11.90 -1.18
N SER A 277 9.50 12.94 -0.59
CA SER A 277 10.37 12.79 0.58
C SER A 277 9.54 12.40 1.81
N THR A 278 10.02 11.41 2.57
CA THR A 278 9.29 10.79 3.69
C THR A 278 9.03 11.74 4.86
N ASP A 279 9.88 12.77 5.00
CA ASP A 279 9.78 13.90 5.93
C ASP A 279 8.72 14.94 5.52
N LYS A 280 8.30 14.97 4.25
CA LYS A 280 7.22 15.85 3.76
C LYS A 280 5.83 15.32 4.09
N LEU A 281 5.71 14.02 4.38
CA LEU A 281 4.44 13.43 4.77
C LEU A 281 4.15 13.69 6.25
N SER A 282 3.02 14.36 6.52
CA SER A 282 2.56 14.61 7.88
C SER A 282 2.22 13.30 8.61
N PRO A 283 2.26 13.27 9.96
CA PRO A 283 1.84 12.09 10.73
C PRO A 283 0.46 11.56 10.33
N ALA A 284 -0.44 12.46 9.92
CA ALA A 284 -1.78 12.11 9.47
C ALA A 284 -1.83 11.43 8.12
N GLN A 285 -1.03 11.90 7.15
CA GLN A 285 -0.93 11.25 5.84
C GLN A 285 -0.34 9.84 5.98
N TRP A 286 0.64 9.66 6.87
CA TRP A 286 1.14 8.33 7.21
C TRP A 286 0.09 7.44 7.87
N SER A 287 -0.67 7.99 8.81
CA SER A 287 -1.74 7.26 9.49
C SER A 287 -2.83 6.83 8.51
N ALA A 288 -3.15 7.69 7.54
CA ALA A 288 -4.10 7.39 6.50
C ALA A 288 -3.58 6.35 5.49
N LEU A 289 -2.31 6.45 5.07
CA LEU A 289 -1.68 5.45 4.21
C LEU A 289 -1.72 4.06 4.89
N VAL A 290 -1.34 4.00 6.17
CA VAL A 290 -1.44 2.77 6.98
C VAL A 290 -2.88 2.26 6.99
N PHE A 291 -3.86 3.13 7.24
CA PHE A 291 -5.28 2.73 7.25
C PHE A 291 -5.72 2.11 5.92
N ILE A 292 -5.38 2.72 4.78
CA ILE A 292 -5.79 2.20 3.48
C ILE A 292 -5.12 0.85 3.21
N LEU A 293 -3.84 0.70 3.54
CA LEU A 293 -3.12 -0.57 3.40
C LEU A 293 -3.76 -1.66 4.26
N LEU A 294 -4.14 -1.35 5.49
CA LEU A 294 -4.84 -2.27 6.39
C LEU A 294 -6.25 -2.64 5.89
N SER A 295 -6.85 -1.82 5.03
CA SER A 295 -8.19 -2.02 4.46
C SER A 295 -8.17 -2.72 3.10
N SER A 296 -6.98 -2.86 2.46
CA SER A 296 -6.80 -3.60 1.21
C SER A 296 -6.66 -5.10 1.51
N GLU A 297 -7.70 -5.90 1.25
CA GLU A 297 -7.65 -7.36 1.46
C GLU A 297 -6.60 -8.07 0.59
N GLU A 298 -6.21 -7.49 -0.55
CA GLU A 298 -5.36 -8.16 -1.56
C GLU A 298 -3.85 -7.98 -1.32
N ASP A 299 -3.42 -7.00 -0.51
CA ASP A 299 -2.00 -6.58 -0.43
C ASP A 299 -1.30 -6.89 0.90
N LEU A 300 -1.95 -7.55 1.85
CA LEU A 300 -1.37 -7.75 3.18
C LEU A 300 -0.54 -9.04 3.32
N ASP A 301 -0.57 -9.98 2.37
CA ASP A 301 0.20 -11.23 2.53
C ASP A 301 1.71 -10.97 2.59
N VAL A 302 2.24 -10.14 1.68
CA VAL A 302 3.67 -9.80 1.62
C VAL A 302 3.88 -8.29 1.69
N PHE A 303 4.34 -7.81 2.85
CA PHE A 303 4.80 -6.44 3.04
C PHE A 303 6.27 -6.31 2.60
N ASP A 304 6.53 -5.50 1.57
CA ASP A 304 7.88 -5.16 1.12
C ASP A 304 8.17 -3.69 1.35
N LEU A 305 9.10 -3.39 2.27
CA LEU A 305 9.44 -2.02 2.65
C LEU A 305 10.04 -1.24 1.47
N LYS A 306 10.72 -1.91 0.52
CA LYS A 306 11.33 -1.26 -0.65
C LYS A 306 10.30 -0.75 -1.65
N LYS A 307 9.06 -1.25 -1.63
CA LYS A 307 7.94 -0.70 -2.41
C LYS A 307 7.48 0.67 -1.93
N TYR A 308 7.85 1.05 -0.71
CA TYR A 308 7.59 2.37 -0.16
C TYR A 308 8.88 3.16 -0.16
N PHE A 309 9.80 2.86 0.74
CA PHE A 309 11.12 3.48 0.78
C PHE A 309 11.96 2.70 1.79
N ALA A 310 13.17 2.30 1.38
CA ALA A 310 14.10 1.56 2.22
C ALA A 310 14.64 2.44 3.36
N SER A 311 13.89 2.56 4.46
CA SER A 311 14.23 3.41 5.60
C SER A 311 13.63 2.90 6.91
N GLU A 312 14.43 3.02 7.98
CA GLU A 312 13.96 2.74 9.33
C GLU A 312 12.76 3.60 9.76
N GLU A 313 12.67 4.86 9.32
CA GLU A 313 11.57 5.76 9.71
C GLU A 313 10.24 5.30 9.08
N VAL A 314 10.30 4.85 7.82
CA VAL A 314 9.12 4.29 7.14
C VAL A 314 8.70 2.98 7.79
N LEU A 315 9.65 2.10 8.14
CA LEU A 315 9.36 0.88 8.88
C LEU A 315 8.59 1.18 10.18
N LEU A 316 9.08 2.15 10.98
CA LEU A 316 8.47 2.48 12.26
C LEU A 316 7.03 2.98 12.10
N ARG A 317 6.74 3.74 11.05
CA ARG A 317 5.37 4.18 10.73
C ARG A 317 4.49 3.04 10.17
N MET A 318 5.10 2.04 9.54
CA MET A 318 4.43 0.90 8.92
C MET A 318 4.33 -0.34 9.81
N LEU A 319 4.81 -0.31 11.06
CA LEU A 319 4.67 -1.44 12.00
C LEU A 319 3.24 -2.00 12.11
N PRO A 320 2.16 -1.20 12.06
CA PRO A 320 0.80 -1.75 12.06
C PRO A 320 0.53 -2.65 10.85
N VAL A 321 1.06 -2.32 9.67
CA VAL A 321 0.94 -3.12 8.45
C VAL A 321 1.79 -4.39 8.57
N VAL A 322 3.05 -4.26 9.00
CA VAL A 322 3.95 -5.41 9.24
C VAL A 322 3.31 -6.44 10.18
N LYS A 323 2.59 -5.96 11.20
CA LYS A 323 1.93 -6.82 12.19
C LYS A 323 0.81 -7.67 11.62
N VAL A 324 0.02 -7.13 10.69
CA VAL A 324 -1.09 -7.87 10.08
C VAL A 324 -0.65 -8.68 8.86
N SER A 325 0.55 -8.43 8.33
CA SER A 325 1.10 -9.18 7.22
C SER A 325 1.58 -10.57 7.61
N ASN A 326 1.52 -11.50 6.65
CA ASN A 326 2.01 -12.86 6.83
C ASN A 326 3.53 -12.92 6.64
N LYS A 327 4.05 -12.16 5.66
CA LYS A 327 5.47 -12.05 5.33
C LYS A 327 5.91 -10.59 5.28
N ALA A 328 7.07 -10.29 5.88
CA ALA A 328 7.69 -8.98 5.83
C ALA A 328 9.11 -9.06 5.25
N LEU A 329 9.33 -8.37 4.13
CA LEU A 329 10.60 -8.23 3.44
C LEU A 329 11.25 -6.90 3.85
N LEU A 330 12.16 -6.97 4.81
CA LEU A 330 12.87 -5.83 5.38
C LEU A 330 14.38 -5.89 5.10
N GLY A 331 14.81 -6.81 4.22
CA GLY A 331 16.22 -7.03 3.92
C GLY A 331 16.85 -5.87 3.15
N GLY A 332 18.05 -5.43 3.55
CA GLY A 332 18.77 -4.33 2.89
C GLY A 332 18.03 -3.00 2.92
N CYS A 333 17.36 -2.70 4.03
CA CYS A 333 16.55 -1.49 4.24
C CYS A 333 17.20 -0.49 5.22
N PHE A 334 18.51 -0.62 5.46
CA PHE A 334 19.29 0.24 6.34
C PHE A 334 18.76 0.29 7.79
N LEU A 335 18.30 -0.84 8.29
CA LEU A 335 17.76 -0.94 9.65
C LEU A 335 18.87 -0.94 10.70
N SER A 336 18.55 -0.40 11.87
CA SER A 336 19.45 -0.24 13.02
C SER A 336 18.87 -0.87 14.29
N ASP A 337 19.59 -0.74 15.42
CA ASP A 337 19.10 -1.13 16.75
C ASP A 337 17.73 -0.50 17.10
N ARG A 338 17.41 0.69 16.56
CA ARG A 338 16.11 1.33 16.75
C ARG A 338 14.97 0.47 16.19
N SER A 339 15.16 -0.10 15.01
CA SER A 339 14.21 -1.02 14.39
C SER A 339 14.11 -2.33 15.17
N CYS A 340 15.26 -2.89 15.60
CA CYS A 340 15.30 -4.10 16.43
C CYS A 340 14.67 -3.92 17.82
N LYS A 341 14.60 -2.69 18.33
CA LYS A 341 13.86 -2.36 19.56
C LYS A 341 12.34 -2.29 19.35
N ALA A 342 11.89 -1.97 18.13
CA ALA A 342 10.47 -1.81 17.81
C ALA A 342 9.79 -3.12 17.37
N LEU A 343 10.47 -3.94 16.56
CA LEU A 343 9.95 -5.21 16.04
C LEU A 343 9.48 -6.22 17.11
N PRO A 344 10.08 -6.30 18.32
CA PRO A 344 9.58 -7.16 19.39
C PRO A 344 8.12 -6.91 19.77
N SER A 345 7.63 -5.67 19.66
CA SER A 345 6.23 -5.33 19.92
C SER A 345 5.27 -5.96 18.89
N VAL A 346 5.74 -6.15 17.66
CA VAL A 346 5.01 -6.84 16.59
C VAL A 346 5.04 -8.35 16.82
N LEU A 347 6.24 -8.91 17.06
CA LEU A 347 6.43 -10.35 17.26
C LEU A 347 5.68 -10.87 18.49
N SER A 348 5.63 -10.08 19.57
CA SER A 348 4.99 -10.48 20.83
C SER A 348 3.47 -10.27 20.87
N SER A 349 2.87 -9.73 19.81
CA SER A 349 1.46 -9.36 19.81
C SER A 349 0.55 -10.54 19.48
N LEU A 350 -0.50 -10.75 20.28
CA LEU A 350 -1.51 -11.79 20.06
C LEU A 350 -2.19 -11.69 18.70
N SER A 351 -2.41 -10.47 18.21
CA SER A 351 -3.02 -10.20 16.90
C SER A 351 -2.02 -10.14 15.75
N SER A 352 -0.77 -10.55 15.96
CA SER A 352 0.21 -10.66 14.89
C SER A 352 -0.09 -11.86 13.98
N HIS A 353 -0.07 -11.61 12.68
CA HIS A 353 -0.16 -12.64 11.63
C HIS A 353 1.20 -12.99 11.03
N LEU A 354 2.26 -12.29 11.42
CA LEU A 354 3.59 -12.49 10.85
C LEU A 354 4.09 -13.92 11.08
N ARG A 355 4.49 -14.58 9.99
CA ARG A 355 5.09 -15.91 9.94
C ARG A 355 6.48 -15.87 9.34
N ASP A 356 6.74 -14.99 8.38
CA ASP A 356 8.02 -14.90 7.71
C ASP A 356 8.60 -13.49 7.84
N LEU A 357 9.82 -13.39 8.38
CA LEU A 357 10.51 -12.11 8.57
C LEU A 357 11.91 -12.20 7.96
N ASP A 358 12.13 -11.41 6.90
CA ASP A 358 13.45 -11.25 6.30
C ASP A 358 14.08 -9.92 6.73
N LEU A 359 15.14 -10.01 7.54
CA LEU A 359 15.96 -8.89 7.99
C LEU A 359 17.35 -8.88 7.36
N SER A 360 17.58 -9.72 6.33
CA SER A 360 18.89 -9.91 5.71
C SER A 360 19.58 -8.60 5.30
N ASN A 361 20.91 -8.60 5.25
CA ASN A 361 21.70 -7.46 4.74
C ASN A 361 21.45 -6.11 5.46
N ASN A 362 20.96 -6.12 6.69
CA ASN A 362 20.98 -4.98 7.58
C ASN A 362 22.13 -5.13 8.57
N ASN A 363 22.86 -4.06 8.89
CA ASN A 363 24.03 -4.09 9.78
C ASN A 363 23.63 -4.18 11.27
N LEU A 364 22.81 -5.17 11.63
CA LEU A 364 22.17 -5.29 12.95
C LEU A 364 23.17 -5.64 14.06
N GLN A 365 24.21 -6.41 13.74
CA GLN A 365 25.21 -6.89 14.71
C GLN A 365 24.57 -7.70 15.86
N ASP A 366 25.37 -8.08 16.84
CA ASP A 366 24.89 -8.85 18.00
C ASP A 366 23.93 -8.04 18.89
N SER A 367 24.08 -6.70 18.93
CA SER A 367 23.21 -5.78 19.66
C SER A 367 21.77 -5.79 19.11
N GLY A 368 21.60 -5.73 17.80
CA GLY A 368 20.30 -5.80 17.15
C GLY A 368 19.66 -7.18 17.35
N VAL A 369 20.45 -8.26 17.28
CA VAL A 369 19.98 -9.63 17.55
C VAL A 369 19.51 -9.78 19.00
N LYS A 370 20.24 -9.21 19.96
CA LYS A 370 19.84 -9.20 21.38
C LYS A 370 18.47 -8.55 21.59
N LEU A 371 18.23 -7.40 20.96
CA LEU A 371 16.96 -6.68 21.05
C LEU A 371 15.83 -7.47 20.38
N LEU A 372 16.08 -8.03 19.19
CA LEU A 372 15.11 -8.85 18.46
C LEU A 372 14.73 -10.12 19.22
N SER A 373 15.71 -10.74 19.90
CA SER A 373 15.55 -11.97 20.67
C SER A 373 14.49 -11.86 21.76
N VAL A 374 14.24 -10.66 22.30
CA VAL A 374 13.13 -10.40 23.23
C VAL A 374 11.78 -10.75 22.62
N GLY A 375 11.56 -10.39 21.35
CA GLY A 375 10.33 -10.69 20.63
C GLY A 375 10.23 -12.16 20.22
N VAL A 376 11.35 -12.75 19.79
CA VAL A 376 11.41 -14.17 19.39
C VAL A 376 11.16 -15.09 20.59
N ALA A 377 11.65 -14.73 21.78
CA ALA A 377 11.45 -15.47 23.02
C ALA A 377 10.00 -15.41 23.54
N SER A 378 9.14 -14.54 22.99
CA SER A 378 7.76 -14.37 23.45
C SER A 378 6.91 -15.61 23.15
N PRO A 379 6.07 -16.08 24.08
CA PRO A 379 5.15 -17.19 23.82
C PRO A 379 4.09 -16.86 22.76
N ASN A 380 3.89 -15.58 22.44
CA ASN A 380 2.97 -15.12 21.41
C ASN A 380 3.64 -15.01 20.03
N CYS A 381 4.95 -15.26 19.93
CA CYS A 381 5.68 -15.20 18.66
C CYS A 381 5.27 -16.37 17.77
N LYS A 382 4.60 -16.06 16.67
CA LYS A 382 4.10 -17.07 15.71
C LYS A 382 5.03 -17.25 14.49
N LEU A 383 6.22 -16.68 14.55
CA LEU A 383 7.17 -16.67 13.44
C LEU A 383 7.62 -18.11 13.12
N LYS A 384 7.61 -18.45 11.83
CA LYS A 384 8.04 -19.73 11.26
C LYS A 384 9.36 -19.62 10.51
N SER A 385 9.60 -18.50 9.82
CA SER A 385 10.86 -18.25 9.10
C SER A 385 11.47 -16.93 9.54
N LEU A 386 12.75 -16.95 9.90
CA LEU A 386 13.55 -15.78 10.24
C LEU A 386 14.85 -15.80 9.44
N SER A 387 15.04 -14.78 8.60
CA SER A 387 16.30 -14.56 7.90
C SER A 387 17.05 -13.38 8.53
N LEU A 388 18.24 -13.67 9.05
CA LEU A 388 19.23 -12.74 9.58
C LEU A 388 20.54 -12.85 8.78
N SER A 389 20.41 -13.28 7.52
CA SER A 389 21.53 -13.54 6.64
C SER A 389 22.28 -12.24 6.31
N GLY A 390 23.61 -12.21 6.46
CA GLY A 390 24.38 -11.01 6.13
C GLY A 390 24.32 -9.88 7.17
N CYS A 391 23.93 -10.16 8.42
CA CYS A 391 23.65 -9.16 9.45
C CYS A 391 24.81 -8.78 10.38
N LEU A 392 26.03 -9.23 10.09
CA LEU A 392 27.24 -9.00 10.91
C LEU A 392 27.17 -9.69 12.28
N ILE A 393 26.56 -10.89 12.33
CA ILE A 393 26.34 -11.65 13.55
C ILE A 393 27.59 -12.47 13.90
N THR A 394 27.97 -12.45 15.17
CA THR A 394 29.06 -13.28 15.71
C THR A 394 28.52 -14.44 16.57
N GLY A 395 29.41 -15.18 17.24
CA GLY A 395 28.99 -16.18 18.23
C GLY A 395 28.15 -15.59 19.35
N GLU A 396 28.39 -14.34 19.75
CA GLU A 396 27.58 -13.67 20.78
C GLU A 396 26.11 -13.55 20.34
N GLY A 397 25.84 -13.07 19.12
CA GLY A 397 24.48 -13.01 18.59
C GLY A 397 23.81 -14.37 18.48
N CYS A 398 24.57 -15.41 18.13
CA CYS A 398 24.08 -16.80 18.11
C CYS A 398 23.63 -17.26 19.50
N THR A 399 24.34 -16.88 20.56
CA THR A 399 23.93 -17.22 21.93
C THR A 399 22.61 -16.55 22.34
N PHE A 400 22.37 -15.29 21.96
CA PHE A 400 21.09 -14.62 22.23
C PHE A 400 19.92 -15.32 21.53
N LEU A 401 20.09 -15.69 20.26
CA LEU A 401 19.07 -16.43 19.51
C LEU A 401 18.79 -17.80 20.13
N ALA A 402 19.85 -18.53 20.47
CA ALA A 402 19.71 -19.84 21.08
C ALA A 402 18.98 -19.79 22.43
N SER A 403 19.27 -18.78 23.25
CA SER A 403 18.54 -18.52 24.49
C SER A 403 17.06 -18.24 24.21
N ALA A 404 16.73 -17.43 23.20
CA ALA A 404 15.35 -17.12 22.84
C ALA A 404 14.59 -18.36 22.37
N LEU A 405 15.19 -19.17 21.49
CA LEU A 405 14.61 -20.42 20.97
C LEU A 405 14.42 -21.50 22.06
N SER A 406 15.22 -21.44 23.13
CA SER A 406 15.12 -22.38 24.25
C SER A 406 14.11 -21.93 25.33
N SER A 407 13.72 -20.66 25.35
CA SER A 407 12.88 -20.07 26.40
C SER A 407 11.43 -20.53 26.34
N ASN A 408 10.92 -20.78 25.13
CA ASN A 408 9.57 -21.32 24.88
C ASN A 408 9.67 -22.29 23.70
N PRO A 409 8.76 -23.28 23.55
CA PRO A 409 8.70 -24.07 22.33
C PRO A 409 8.53 -23.14 21.13
N SER A 410 9.62 -22.92 20.39
CA SER A 410 9.63 -21.96 19.30
C SER A 410 8.71 -22.44 18.19
N HIS A 411 7.98 -21.53 17.56
CA HIS A 411 7.25 -21.83 16.32
C HIS A 411 8.15 -21.79 15.08
N LEU A 412 9.41 -21.37 15.26
CA LEU A 412 10.38 -21.19 14.19
C LEU A 412 10.78 -22.55 13.61
N ARG A 413 10.62 -22.67 12.29
CA ARG A 413 10.96 -23.82 11.46
C ARG A 413 12.20 -23.57 10.62
N GLU A 414 12.42 -22.33 10.21
CA GLU A 414 13.54 -21.93 9.37
C GLU A 414 14.29 -20.75 9.99
N LEU A 415 15.60 -20.91 10.12
CA LEU A 415 16.50 -19.86 10.57
C LEU A 415 17.67 -19.77 9.57
N ASP A 416 17.81 -18.60 8.94
CA ASP A 416 18.91 -18.31 8.03
C ASP A 416 19.89 -17.31 8.65
N LEU A 417 21.07 -17.80 9.00
CA LEU A 417 22.23 -17.08 9.50
C LEU A 417 23.39 -17.07 8.50
N SER A 418 23.17 -17.47 7.24
CA SER A 418 24.20 -17.42 6.20
C SER A 418 24.83 -16.04 6.06
N TYR A 419 26.05 -15.98 5.53
CA TYR A 419 26.82 -14.75 5.37
C TYR A 419 27.04 -14.00 6.69
N ASN A 420 27.30 -14.72 7.78
CA ASN A 420 27.71 -14.17 9.08
C ASN A 420 29.00 -14.84 9.58
N HIS A 421 29.42 -14.53 10.81
CA HIS A 421 30.59 -15.15 11.45
C HIS A 421 30.24 -15.71 12.84
N PRO A 422 29.41 -16.76 12.93
CA PRO A 422 28.98 -17.35 14.21
C PRO A 422 30.13 -17.86 15.10
N ASP A 423 31.37 -17.94 14.60
CA ASP A 423 32.53 -18.54 15.25
C ASP A 423 32.31 -19.98 15.80
N ASP A 424 33.35 -20.59 16.37
CA ASP A 424 33.24 -21.97 16.87
C ASP A 424 32.28 -22.08 18.06
N SER A 425 32.17 -21.02 18.88
CA SER A 425 31.31 -20.99 20.06
C SER A 425 29.84 -20.84 19.68
N GLY A 426 29.51 -19.97 18.72
CA GLY A 426 28.15 -19.85 18.21
C GLY A 426 27.73 -21.09 17.44
N MET A 427 28.62 -21.67 16.62
CA MET A 427 28.35 -22.94 15.93
C MET A 427 28.03 -24.08 16.89
N LYS A 428 28.76 -24.16 18.01
CA LYS A 428 28.49 -25.14 19.06
C LYS A 428 27.09 -24.95 19.65
N VAL A 429 26.74 -23.72 20.06
CA VAL A 429 25.44 -23.43 20.68
C VAL A 429 24.26 -23.67 19.72
N LEU A 430 24.43 -23.35 18.43
CA LEU A 430 23.43 -23.65 17.39
C LEU A 430 23.27 -25.16 17.17
N SER A 431 24.37 -25.92 17.20
CA SER A 431 24.37 -27.38 17.05
C SER A 431 23.75 -28.07 18.26
N ASP A 432 24.06 -27.63 19.47
CA ASP A 432 23.46 -28.12 20.71
C ASP A 432 21.94 -27.87 20.69
N GLY A 433 21.52 -26.68 20.23
CA GLY A 433 20.12 -26.33 20.09
C GLY A 433 19.34 -27.14 19.06
N GLN A 434 19.94 -27.55 17.93
CA GLN A 434 19.28 -28.46 16.98
C GLN A 434 18.91 -29.82 17.60
N ASN A 435 19.65 -30.25 18.62
CA ASN A 435 19.35 -31.47 19.36
C ASN A 435 18.33 -31.25 20.50
N ASP A 436 17.96 -30.01 20.81
CA ASP A 436 16.99 -29.67 21.83
C ASP A 436 15.56 -29.84 21.28
N PRO A 437 14.71 -30.71 21.86
CA PRO A 437 13.34 -30.93 21.38
C PRO A 437 12.44 -29.68 21.50
N ARG A 438 12.86 -28.65 22.23
CA ARG A 438 12.17 -27.35 22.28
C ARG A 438 12.36 -26.55 20.99
N TRP A 439 13.46 -26.77 20.27
CA TRP A 439 13.69 -26.17 18.97
C TRP A 439 12.88 -26.97 17.95
N ARG A 440 11.88 -26.33 17.34
CA ARG A 440 11.05 -26.93 16.29
C ARG A 440 11.65 -26.71 14.89
N LEU A 441 12.94 -26.42 14.85
CA LEU A 441 13.65 -25.99 13.66
C LEU A 441 13.84 -27.16 12.70
N GLU A 442 13.37 -27.00 11.47
CA GLU A 442 13.49 -27.97 10.39
C GLU A 442 14.69 -27.64 9.48
N THR A 443 15.01 -26.35 9.36
CA THR A 443 16.12 -25.85 8.54
C THR A 443 16.92 -24.80 9.30
N LEU A 444 18.22 -25.07 9.50
CA LEU A 444 19.20 -24.07 9.91
C LEU A 444 20.19 -23.86 8.76
N ARG A 445 20.29 -22.62 8.24
CA ARG A 445 21.31 -22.25 7.26
C ARG A 445 22.34 -21.37 7.93
N VAL A 446 23.61 -21.76 7.86
CA VAL A 446 24.72 -20.98 8.43
C VAL A 446 25.81 -20.68 7.40
N GLU A 447 25.96 -21.55 6.41
CA GLU A 447 26.93 -21.36 5.33
C GLU A 447 26.36 -20.51 4.18
N PRO A 448 27.18 -19.67 3.54
CA PRO A 448 28.60 -19.45 3.82
C PRO A 448 28.85 -18.64 5.09
N ALA A 449 29.79 -19.05 5.94
CA ALA A 449 30.20 -18.36 7.16
C ALA A 449 31.67 -17.93 7.11
N GLY A 450 32.06 -16.98 7.96
CA GLY A 450 33.45 -16.54 8.07
C GLY A 450 33.64 -15.05 8.32
N VAL A 451 34.85 -14.71 8.76
CA VAL A 451 35.23 -13.33 9.13
C VAL A 451 35.07 -12.35 7.97
N GLN A 452 35.18 -12.80 6.71
CA GLN A 452 34.98 -11.92 5.54
C GLN A 452 33.57 -11.30 5.49
N TRP A 453 32.56 -11.95 6.09
CA TRP A 453 31.18 -11.47 6.08
C TRP A 453 30.88 -10.41 7.15
N LEU A 454 31.84 -10.14 8.04
CA LEU A 454 31.79 -9.00 8.98
C LEU A 454 32.12 -7.65 8.32
N THR A 455 32.21 -7.61 6.99
CA THR A 455 32.25 -6.36 6.23
C THR A 455 30.84 -5.75 6.16
N PRO A 456 30.62 -4.50 6.62
CA PRO A 456 29.31 -3.85 6.59
C PRO A 456 28.77 -3.63 5.16
N GLY A 457 27.44 -3.69 5.03
CA GLY A 457 26.74 -3.40 3.77
C GLY A 457 26.96 -4.43 2.66
N LEU A 458 26.54 -4.09 1.43
CA LEU A 458 26.52 -5.03 0.30
C LEU A 458 27.91 -5.32 -0.30
N ARG A 459 28.92 -4.50 0.00
CA ARG A 459 30.30 -4.68 -0.49
C ARG A 459 30.94 -6.01 -0.07
N LYS A 460 30.41 -6.66 0.98
CA LYS A 460 30.82 -8.02 1.38
C LYS A 460 30.62 -9.06 0.26
N TYR A 461 29.71 -8.81 -0.69
CA TYR A 461 29.42 -9.68 -1.83
C TYR A 461 30.20 -9.30 -3.09
N SER A 462 31.23 -8.45 -2.97
CA SER A 462 32.00 -7.96 -4.12
C SER A 462 32.52 -9.11 -4.97
N CYS A 463 32.22 -9.07 -6.26
CA CYS A 463 32.74 -9.99 -7.26
C CYS A 463 33.46 -9.24 -8.38
N GLN A 464 34.58 -9.78 -8.85
CA GLN A 464 35.29 -9.25 -10.01
C GLN A 464 34.70 -9.81 -11.30
N LEU A 465 34.20 -8.92 -12.16
CA LEU A 465 33.66 -9.28 -13.46
C LEU A 465 34.74 -9.24 -14.53
N THR A 466 34.65 -10.15 -15.50
CA THR A 466 35.43 -10.08 -16.73
C THR A 466 34.52 -10.14 -17.95
N VAL A 467 34.78 -9.25 -18.91
CA VAL A 467 34.13 -9.23 -20.22
C VAL A 467 34.41 -10.53 -21.00
N ASP A 468 33.37 -11.08 -21.63
CA ASP A 468 33.50 -12.18 -22.59
C ASP A 468 33.72 -11.63 -24.00
N THR A 469 34.98 -11.66 -24.46
CA THR A 469 35.43 -11.15 -25.77
C THR A 469 34.76 -11.84 -26.97
N ASN A 470 34.20 -13.05 -26.78
CA ASN A 470 33.45 -13.75 -27.81
C ASN A 470 32.08 -13.12 -28.08
N THR A 471 31.55 -12.35 -27.13
CA THR A 471 30.24 -11.68 -27.25
C THR A 471 30.34 -10.24 -27.74
N VAL A 472 31.48 -9.59 -27.55
CA VAL A 472 31.66 -8.14 -27.76
C VAL A 472 31.38 -7.72 -29.20
N HIS A 473 30.49 -6.76 -29.40
CA HIS A 473 30.26 -6.18 -30.73
C HIS A 473 31.51 -5.49 -31.29
N THR A 474 31.72 -5.53 -32.61
CA THR A 474 32.93 -5.01 -33.27
C THR A 474 33.14 -3.51 -33.09
N ASN A 475 32.10 -2.71 -32.89
CA ASN A 475 32.25 -1.27 -32.59
C ASN A 475 32.52 -0.95 -31.11
N LEU A 476 32.74 -1.95 -30.26
CA LEU A 476 33.14 -1.74 -28.87
C LEU A 476 34.64 -2.01 -28.74
N LYS A 477 35.37 -1.08 -28.11
CA LYS A 477 36.79 -1.20 -27.81
C LYS A 477 36.99 -1.42 -26.32
N LEU A 478 37.74 -2.46 -25.98
CA LEU A 478 38.16 -2.78 -24.61
C LEU A 478 39.49 -2.07 -24.29
N SER A 479 39.67 -1.65 -23.04
CA SER A 479 40.97 -1.26 -22.50
C SER A 479 41.89 -2.47 -22.31
N ASP A 480 43.19 -2.22 -22.16
CA ASP A 480 44.21 -3.26 -22.01
C ASP A 480 43.99 -4.13 -20.75
N ASP A 481 43.38 -3.57 -19.70
CA ASP A 481 43.02 -4.26 -18.47
C ASP A 481 41.61 -4.91 -18.51
N TYR A 482 40.91 -4.81 -19.65
CA TYR A 482 39.56 -5.33 -19.88
C TYR A 482 38.48 -4.79 -18.91
N ARG A 483 38.76 -3.69 -18.20
CA ARG A 483 37.81 -3.07 -17.26
C ARG A 483 36.93 -2.01 -17.89
N LYS A 484 37.41 -1.34 -18.95
CA LYS A 484 36.71 -0.25 -19.62
C LYS A 484 36.30 -0.66 -21.03
N VAL A 485 35.07 -0.34 -21.39
CA VAL A 485 34.50 -0.56 -22.73
C VAL A 485 33.98 0.75 -23.26
N GLY A 486 34.44 1.15 -24.45
CA GLY A 486 33.98 2.36 -25.13
C GLY A 486 33.45 2.06 -26.52
N HIS A 487 32.45 2.81 -26.98
CA HIS A 487 31.99 2.71 -28.36
C HIS A 487 32.86 3.56 -29.28
N VAL A 488 33.39 2.95 -30.35
CA VAL A 488 34.21 3.58 -31.38
C VAL A 488 33.53 3.48 -32.75
N LYS A 489 33.88 4.37 -33.69
CA LYS A 489 33.30 4.32 -35.05
C LYS A 489 33.90 3.22 -35.91
N GLU A 490 35.15 2.85 -35.64
CA GLU A 490 35.91 1.87 -36.41
C GLU A 490 35.70 0.47 -35.84
N ALA A 491 35.43 -0.50 -36.71
CA ALA A 491 35.29 -1.89 -36.31
C ALA A 491 36.62 -2.43 -35.77
N GLN A 492 36.57 -2.99 -34.57
CA GLN A 492 37.68 -3.65 -33.89
C GLN A 492 37.83 -5.09 -34.40
N SER A 493 39.08 -5.54 -34.49
CA SER A 493 39.43 -6.87 -34.99
C SER A 493 39.27 -7.94 -33.91
N TYR A 494 38.03 -8.40 -33.72
CA TYR A 494 37.75 -9.60 -32.91
C TYR A 494 37.57 -10.85 -33.79
N PRO A 495 37.97 -12.05 -33.33
CA PRO A 495 37.70 -13.29 -34.07
C PRO A 495 36.20 -13.49 -34.30
N ASP A 496 35.79 -14.00 -35.46
CA ASP A 496 34.37 -14.30 -35.65
C ASP A 496 33.89 -15.37 -34.66
N HIS A 497 32.68 -15.22 -34.13
CA HIS A 497 32.13 -16.10 -33.10
C HIS A 497 30.59 -16.09 -33.14
N PRO A 498 29.91 -17.25 -33.02
CA PRO A 498 28.44 -17.33 -33.06
C PRO A 498 27.77 -16.51 -31.95
N ASP A 499 28.40 -16.41 -30.78
CA ASP A 499 27.90 -15.63 -29.64
C ASP A 499 28.15 -14.12 -29.76
N ARG A 500 28.71 -13.61 -30.85
CA ARG A 500 28.96 -12.16 -31.02
C ARG A 500 27.65 -11.41 -31.21
N PHE A 501 27.45 -10.30 -30.50
CA PHE A 501 26.28 -9.45 -30.74
C PHE A 501 26.42 -8.67 -32.05
N ASP A 502 25.30 -8.51 -32.78
CA ASP A 502 25.19 -7.62 -33.95
C ASP A 502 24.83 -6.17 -33.55
N ALA A 503 24.34 -5.97 -32.33
CA ALA A 503 24.12 -4.66 -31.70
C ALA A 503 25.28 -4.31 -30.74
N PRO A 504 25.54 -3.04 -30.38
CA PRO A 504 26.69 -2.64 -29.55
C PRO A 504 26.54 -3.05 -28.08
N GLN A 505 26.64 -4.37 -27.85
CA GLN A 505 26.43 -5.07 -26.59
C GLN A 505 27.55 -6.05 -26.31
N LEU A 506 27.64 -6.46 -25.05
CA LEU A 506 28.48 -7.55 -24.59
C LEU A 506 27.91 -8.19 -23.33
N LEU A 507 28.38 -9.41 -23.04
CA LEU A 507 28.19 -10.09 -21.76
C LEU A 507 29.55 -10.28 -21.06
N CYS A 508 29.52 -10.38 -19.74
CA CYS A 508 30.60 -10.88 -18.94
C CYS A 508 30.59 -12.42 -18.93
N ARG A 509 31.75 -13.05 -18.74
CA ARG A 509 31.87 -14.51 -18.65
C ARG A 509 31.42 -15.09 -17.31
N ASN A 510 31.32 -14.25 -16.29
CA ASN A 510 30.99 -14.65 -14.93
C ASN A 510 29.51 -15.01 -14.83
N GLY A 511 29.22 -16.31 -14.66
CA GLY A 511 27.90 -16.76 -14.24
C GLY A 511 27.69 -16.42 -12.76
N LEU A 512 26.65 -15.64 -12.46
CA LEU A 512 26.33 -15.24 -11.09
C LEU A 512 25.65 -16.41 -10.35
N THR A 513 26.15 -16.70 -9.15
CA THR A 513 25.59 -17.70 -8.24
C THR A 513 25.55 -17.14 -6.82
N GLY A 514 24.57 -17.56 -6.01
CA GLY A 514 24.39 -17.03 -4.65
C GLY A 514 24.10 -15.52 -4.66
N ARG A 515 24.89 -14.76 -3.90
CA ARG A 515 24.82 -13.29 -3.82
C ARG A 515 26.03 -12.65 -4.47
N SER A 516 25.82 -11.63 -5.29
CA SER A 516 26.87 -10.94 -6.03
C SER A 516 26.66 -9.43 -6.03
N TYR A 517 27.76 -8.69 -5.91
CA TYR A 517 27.77 -7.23 -5.91
C TYR A 517 28.91 -6.71 -6.79
N TRP A 518 28.63 -5.73 -7.63
CA TRP A 518 29.66 -5.02 -8.38
C TRP A 518 29.27 -3.56 -8.61
N GLU A 519 30.26 -2.71 -8.83
CA GLU A 519 30.08 -1.29 -9.09
C GLU A 519 30.52 -0.96 -10.53
N VAL A 520 29.80 -0.03 -11.15
CA VAL A 520 30.00 0.36 -12.53
C VAL A 520 30.00 1.88 -12.63
N GLU A 521 31.04 2.43 -13.25
CA GLU A 521 31.12 3.83 -13.65
C GLU A 521 30.78 3.97 -15.13
N TRP A 522 30.07 5.03 -15.54
CA TRP A 522 29.75 5.27 -16.94
C TRP A 522 29.92 6.71 -17.40
N ARG A 523 29.94 6.89 -18.72
CA ARG A 523 29.86 8.18 -19.41
C ARG A 523 28.98 8.03 -20.64
N GLY A 524 28.16 9.04 -20.92
CA GLY A 524 27.19 9.03 -22.01
C GLY A 524 25.97 8.19 -21.70
N ARG A 525 25.39 7.54 -22.72
CA ARG A 525 24.24 6.65 -22.59
C ARG A 525 24.64 5.18 -22.64
N VAL A 526 24.33 4.44 -21.59
CA VAL A 526 24.63 3.00 -21.45
C VAL A 526 23.47 2.25 -20.82
N TYR A 527 23.32 0.95 -21.12
CA TYR A 527 22.45 0.06 -20.36
C TYR A 527 23.30 -0.89 -19.52
N ILE A 528 23.07 -0.88 -18.21
CA ILE A 528 23.71 -1.79 -17.26
C ILE A 528 22.72 -2.90 -16.96
N SER A 529 23.08 -4.12 -17.33
CA SER A 529 22.10 -5.19 -17.49
C SER A 529 22.56 -6.50 -16.86
N VAL A 530 21.59 -7.37 -16.61
CA VAL A 530 21.79 -8.78 -16.26
C VAL A 530 20.91 -9.60 -17.20
N SER A 531 21.44 -10.68 -17.76
CA SER A 531 20.76 -11.45 -18.81
C SER A 531 21.03 -12.94 -18.68
N TYR A 532 20.09 -13.77 -19.14
CA TYR A 532 20.37 -15.16 -19.43
C TYR A 532 21.34 -15.28 -20.61
N ARG A 533 22.12 -16.38 -20.64
CA ARG A 533 23.07 -16.64 -21.73
C ARG A 533 22.38 -16.89 -23.07
N ARG A 534 21.13 -17.34 -23.06
CA ARG A 534 20.34 -17.68 -24.26
C ARG A 534 19.76 -16.48 -25.01
N ILE A 535 19.99 -15.25 -24.53
CA ILE A 535 19.54 -14.03 -25.21
C ILE A 535 19.91 -14.06 -26.69
N ARG A 536 18.96 -13.69 -27.55
CA ARG A 536 19.20 -13.61 -28.99
C ARG A 536 20.26 -12.54 -29.26
N ARG A 537 21.24 -12.84 -30.11
CA ARG A 537 22.36 -11.92 -30.39
C ARG A 537 22.41 -11.42 -31.83
N LYS A 538 21.63 -12.05 -32.71
CA LYS A 538 21.69 -11.89 -34.16
C LYS A 538 20.42 -11.25 -34.74
N GLY A 539 20.63 -10.29 -35.63
CA GLY A 539 19.58 -9.52 -36.30
C GLY A 539 19.14 -8.25 -35.54
N ASN A 540 18.20 -7.51 -36.14
CA ASN A 540 17.76 -6.18 -35.71
C ASN A 540 16.42 -6.17 -34.95
N SER A 541 16.04 -7.27 -34.32
CA SER A 541 14.81 -7.35 -33.52
C SER A 541 15.01 -6.85 -32.09
N ASP A 542 13.96 -6.35 -31.45
CA ASP A 542 13.94 -5.99 -30.03
C ASP A 542 14.39 -7.15 -29.12
N GLU A 543 14.14 -8.39 -29.54
CA GLU A 543 14.59 -9.61 -28.83
C GLU A 543 16.12 -9.67 -28.63
N CYS A 544 16.89 -8.92 -29.41
CA CYS A 544 18.34 -8.87 -29.31
C CYS A 544 18.88 -7.82 -28.33
N VAL A 545 18.04 -6.92 -27.82
CA VAL A 545 18.46 -5.75 -27.04
C VAL A 545 18.15 -5.95 -25.56
N PHE A 546 19.12 -5.67 -24.68
CA PHE A 546 18.92 -5.77 -23.25
C PHE A 546 17.73 -4.91 -22.76
N GLY A 547 16.89 -5.51 -21.92
CA GLY A 547 15.68 -4.92 -21.35
C GLY A 547 14.44 -4.94 -22.28
N GLN A 548 14.60 -5.30 -23.56
CA GLN A 548 13.52 -5.35 -24.56
C GLN A 548 12.97 -6.78 -24.78
N ASN A 549 13.34 -7.71 -23.92
CA ASN A 549 12.89 -9.10 -23.92
C ASN A 549 12.67 -9.59 -22.48
N ASP A 550 12.09 -10.78 -22.33
CA ASP A 550 11.84 -11.44 -21.05
C ASP A 550 13.08 -12.12 -20.45
N GLN A 551 14.25 -12.00 -21.11
CA GLN A 551 15.49 -12.70 -20.74
C GLN A 551 16.52 -11.77 -20.08
N SER A 552 16.25 -10.47 -20.01
CA SER A 552 17.17 -9.47 -19.51
C SER A 552 16.47 -8.36 -18.74
N TRP A 553 17.21 -7.81 -17.78
CA TRP A 553 16.81 -6.69 -16.94
C TRP A 553 17.87 -5.61 -17.04
N SER A 554 17.46 -4.37 -17.30
CA SER A 554 18.40 -3.28 -17.61
C SER A 554 18.07 -2.00 -16.88
N LEU A 555 19.13 -1.28 -16.52
CA LEU A 555 19.10 0.11 -16.08
C LEU A 555 19.60 1.01 -17.23
N ASP A 556 18.75 1.90 -17.74
CA ASP A 556 19.11 2.95 -18.71
C ASP A 556 19.75 4.13 -17.98
N CYS A 557 21.03 4.37 -18.25
CA CYS A 557 21.81 5.46 -17.68
C CYS A 557 22.18 6.48 -18.76
N SER A 558 22.21 7.75 -18.36
CA SER A 558 22.66 8.88 -19.19
C SER A 558 23.65 9.77 -18.43
N ASP A 559 24.20 10.79 -19.06
CA ASP A 559 25.05 11.79 -18.37
C ASP A 559 24.34 12.54 -17.25
N ASN A 560 22.99 12.56 -17.26
CA ASN A 560 22.18 13.18 -16.22
C ASN A 560 21.83 12.21 -15.07
N GLY A 561 22.42 11.01 -15.04
CA GLY A 561 22.11 9.96 -14.07
C GLY A 561 21.25 8.81 -14.64
N PRO A 562 20.84 7.87 -13.77
CA PRO A 562 19.90 6.79 -14.08
C PRO A 562 18.52 7.33 -14.49
N ARG A 563 17.93 6.80 -15.58
CA ARG A 563 16.70 7.31 -16.19
C ARG A 563 15.50 6.39 -15.97
N SER A 564 15.68 5.11 -16.22
CA SER A 564 14.60 4.13 -16.21
C SER A 564 15.16 2.72 -16.09
N VAL A 565 14.37 1.81 -15.53
CA VAL A 565 14.62 0.37 -15.65
C VAL A 565 13.73 -0.22 -16.74
N ARG A 566 14.19 -1.31 -17.37
CA ARG A 566 13.48 -2.01 -18.44
C ARG A 566 13.56 -3.52 -18.29
N HIS A 567 12.45 -4.17 -18.58
CA HIS A 567 12.32 -5.62 -18.67
C HIS A 567 11.10 -5.95 -19.53
N ASN A 568 11.21 -6.94 -20.43
CA ASN A 568 10.09 -7.40 -21.27
C ASN A 568 9.33 -6.27 -21.99
N LYS A 569 10.06 -5.27 -22.52
CA LYS A 569 9.51 -4.07 -23.21
C LYS A 569 8.74 -3.12 -22.28
N GLU A 570 8.58 -3.44 -21.01
CA GLU A 570 8.06 -2.53 -20.00
C GLU A 570 9.18 -1.59 -19.52
N THR A 571 8.83 -0.32 -19.35
CA THR A 571 9.76 0.72 -18.89
C THR A 571 9.19 1.40 -17.66
N THR A 572 9.96 1.40 -16.58
CA THR A 572 9.63 2.15 -15.36
C THR A 572 10.64 3.28 -15.19
N PHE A 573 10.16 4.52 -15.18
CA PHE A 573 11.02 5.70 -15.02
C PHE A 573 11.48 5.84 -13.57
N ILE A 574 12.76 6.18 -13.39
CA ILE A 574 13.33 6.51 -12.08
C ILE A 574 13.22 8.02 -11.91
N SER A 575 12.51 8.49 -10.88
CA SER A 575 12.39 9.91 -10.59
C SER A 575 13.62 10.39 -9.80
N CYS A 576 14.64 10.91 -10.46
CA CYS A 576 15.74 11.57 -9.74
C CYS A 576 15.24 12.87 -9.08
N SER A 577 15.36 12.98 -7.76
CA SER A 577 15.04 14.18 -6.96
C SER A 577 15.95 15.39 -7.21
N SER A 578 16.74 15.40 -8.29
CA SER A 578 17.66 16.49 -8.62
C SER A 578 16.97 17.74 -9.18
N SER A 579 15.63 17.77 -9.26
CA SER A 579 14.88 18.90 -9.83
C SER A 579 14.16 19.81 -8.84
N SER A 580 14.22 19.55 -7.52
CA SER A 580 13.66 20.47 -6.53
C SER A 580 14.74 21.25 -5.76
N SER A 581 15.52 22.07 -6.48
CA SER A 581 16.22 23.24 -5.93
C SER A 581 16.88 24.07 -7.05
N PHE A 582 16.09 24.60 -7.99
CA PHE A 582 16.47 25.91 -8.54
C PHE A 582 16.22 26.90 -7.40
N TYR A 583 17.26 27.65 -7.01
CA TYR A 583 17.31 28.51 -5.82
C TYR A 583 17.60 27.76 -4.50
N PHE A 584 18.79 27.17 -4.36
CA PHE A 584 19.75 27.47 -3.27
C PHE A 584 20.96 26.52 -3.33
N SER A 585 22.14 27.10 -3.18
CA SER A 585 23.44 26.49 -2.85
C SER A 585 24.28 25.85 -3.98
N SER A 586 25.32 26.59 -4.34
CA SER A 586 26.51 26.22 -5.12
C SER A 586 27.48 25.31 -4.34
N PHE A 587 27.01 24.25 -3.66
CA PHE A 587 27.86 23.38 -2.85
C PHE A 587 27.59 21.86 -2.94
N PHE A 588 26.74 21.39 -3.86
CA PHE A 588 26.55 19.95 -4.07
C PHE A 588 27.31 19.45 -5.30
N SER A 589 28.27 18.55 -5.05
CA SER A 589 29.07 17.82 -6.01
C SER A 589 28.22 17.23 -7.14
N SER A 590 28.70 17.31 -8.38
CA SER A 590 28.09 16.68 -9.54
C SER A 590 27.73 15.21 -9.24
N PRO A 591 26.57 14.70 -9.69
CA PRO A 591 26.22 13.31 -9.47
C PRO A 591 27.34 12.43 -10.02
N SER A 592 27.87 11.55 -9.17
CA SER A 592 28.80 10.53 -9.62
C SER A 592 28.04 9.61 -10.57
N ASN A 593 28.53 9.46 -11.81
CA ASN A 593 28.00 8.48 -12.76
C ASN A 593 28.46 7.08 -12.37
N ARG A 594 28.13 6.66 -11.15
CA ARG A 594 28.43 5.35 -10.56
C ARG A 594 27.18 4.71 -10.00
N VAL A 595 26.98 3.45 -10.34
CA VAL A 595 25.89 2.62 -9.82
C VAL A 595 26.46 1.33 -9.27
N ALA A 596 25.79 0.81 -8.25
CA ALA A 596 26.04 -0.53 -7.76
C ALA A 596 24.89 -1.46 -8.18
N VAL A 597 25.25 -2.69 -8.51
CA VAL A 597 24.32 -3.74 -8.85
C VAL A 597 24.46 -4.86 -7.82
N TYR A 598 23.34 -5.29 -7.27
CA TYR A 598 23.27 -6.38 -6.31
C TYR A 598 22.28 -7.44 -6.78
N VAL A 599 22.73 -8.69 -6.81
CA VAL A 599 21.91 -9.85 -7.19
C VAL A 599 21.87 -10.82 -6.01
N ASP A 600 20.66 -11.21 -5.60
CA ASP A 600 20.40 -12.30 -4.66
C ASP A 600 19.67 -13.42 -5.41
N CYS A 601 20.44 -14.39 -5.91
CA CYS A 601 19.90 -15.50 -6.69
C CYS A 601 18.90 -16.36 -5.88
N PRO A 602 19.19 -16.77 -4.63
CA PRO A 602 18.22 -17.48 -3.80
C PRO A 602 16.90 -16.73 -3.59
N ALA A 603 16.96 -15.41 -3.39
CA ALA A 603 15.75 -14.60 -3.16
C ALA A 603 15.03 -14.19 -4.44
N GLY A 604 15.64 -14.38 -5.62
CA GLY A 604 15.03 -13.95 -6.88
C GLY A 604 15.07 -12.43 -7.10
N THR A 605 16.06 -11.73 -6.54
CA THR A 605 16.09 -10.25 -6.57
C THR A 605 17.30 -9.68 -7.30
N LEU A 606 17.05 -8.62 -8.07
CA LEU A 606 18.08 -7.80 -8.72
C LEU A 606 17.82 -6.34 -8.34
N SER A 607 18.76 -5.71 -7.64
CA SER A 607 18.63 -4.35 -7.13
C SER A 607 19.71 -3.43 -7.70
N PHE A 608 19.31 -2.22 -8.08
CA PHE A 608 20.18 -1.16 -8.55
C PHE A 608 20.26 -0.04 -7.50
N TYR A 609 21.46 0.49 -7.29
CA TYR A 609 21.71 1.58 -6.35
C TYR A 609 22.55 2.68 -7.01
N SER A 610 22.27 3.93 -6.70
CA SER A 610 23.15 5.06 -7.00
C SER A 610 24.16 5.23 -5.87
N LEU A 611 25.38 5.64 -6.21
CA LEU A 611 26.46 5.88 -5.26
C LEU A 611 26.68 7.41 -5.11
N SER A 612 26.38 7.94 -3.92
CA SER A 612 26.70 9.32 -3.56
C SER A 612 27.49 9.33 -2.25
N SER A 613 28.73 9.83 -2.27
CA SER A 613 29.59 9.92 -1.08
C SER A 613 29.64 8.60 -0.27
N ASP A 614 29.87 7.48 -0.96
CA ASP A 614 29.85 6.10 -0.42
C ASP A 614 28.54 5.61 0.20
N THR A 615 27.46 6.37 0.08
CA THR A 615 26.11 5.96 0.48
C THR A 615 25.37 5.33 -0.70
N LEU A 616 24.78 4.15 -0.46
CA LEU A 616 23.93 3.45 -1.44
C LEU A 616 22.51 4.01 -1.37
N ILE A 617 22.04 4.60 -2.46
CA ILE A 617 20.66 5.06 -2.62
C ILE A 617 19.94 4.05 -3.51
N HIS A 618 18.93 3.36 -2.98
CA HIS A 618 18.14 2.39 -3.75
C HIS A 618 17.44 3.08 -4.93
N LEU A 619 17.55 2.49 -6.12
CA LEU A 619 16.89 2.98 -7.34
C LEU A 619 15.70 2.11 -7.71
N HIS A 620 15.91 0.79 -7.76
CA HIS A 620 14.88 -0.17 -8.14
C HIS A 620 15.28 -1.59 -7.77
N THR A 621 14.28 -2.45 -7.52
CA THR A 621 14.46 -3.90 -7.35
C THR A 621 13.49 -4.66 -8.24
N PHE A 622 14.02 -5.51 -9.12
CA PHE A 622 13.25 -6.53 -9.80
C PHE A 622 13.10 -7.76 -8.91
N ASN A 623 11.87 -8.30 -8.83
CA ASN A 623 11.58 -9.58 -8.22
C ASN A 623 11.22 -10.58 -9.33
N THR A 624 11.93 -11.69 -9.42
CA THR A 624 11.73 -12.70 -10.47
C THR A 624 12.17 -14.09 -9.98
N THR A 625 11.64 -15.14 -10.61
CA THR A 625 12.13 -16.50 -10.35
C THR A 625 13.22 -16.82 -11.35
N PHE A 626 14.43 -16.92 -10.83
CA PHE A 626 15.62 -17.20 -11.61
C PHE A 626 15.66 -18.68 -12.03
N THR A 627 15.55 -18.94 -13.33
CA THR A 627 15.49 -20.31 -13.88
C THR A 627 16.85 -20.83 -14.36
N GLU A 628 17.78 -19.94 -14.66
CA GLU A 628 19.12 -20.24 -15.16
C GLU A 628 20.16 -19.26 -14.59
N THR A 629 21.44 -19.53 -14.85
CA THR A 629 22.55 -18.64 -14.46
C THR A 629 22.52 -17.33 -15.24
N PHE A 630 22.73 -16.21 -14.54
CA PHE A 630 22.81 -14.88 -15.13
C PHE A 630 24.22 -14.43 -15.43
N TYR A 631 24.32 -13.53 -16.40
CA TYR A 631 25.55 -12.91 -16.82
C TYR A 631 25.34 -11.39 -16.86
N PRO A 632 26.20 -10.60 -16.19
CA PRO A 632 26.21 -9.16 -16.36
C PRO A 632 26.44 -8.79 -17.82
N GLY A 633 25.81 -7.74 -18.29
CA GLY A 633 25.90 -7.29 -19.67
C GLY A 633 25.79 -5.78 -19.79
N PHE A 634 26.35 -5.25 -20.87
CA PHE A 634 26.39 -3.82 -21.12
C PHE A 634 26.01 -3.51 -22.56
N TRP A 635 25.14 -2.52 -22.75
CA TRP A 635 24.92 -1.85 -24.04
C TRP A 635 25.57 -0.47 -23.98
N VAL A 636 26.33 -0.08 -25.00
CA VAL A 636 27.08 1.18 -25.00
C VAL A 636 26.76 1.96 -26.27
N SER A 637 26.19 3.17 -26.12
CA SER A 637 25.89 4.01 -27.28
C SER A 637 27.13 4.70 -27.87
N PRO A 638 27.08 5.20 -29.11
CA PRO A 638 28.17 5.96 -29.70
C PRO A 638 28.65 7.13 -28.83
N GLY A 639 29.96 7.22 -28.60
CA GLY A 639 30.57 8.26 -27.75
C GLY A 639 30.48 7.99 -26.25
N SER A 640 29.92 6.85 -25.84
CA SER A 640 29.75 6.46 -24.44
C SER A 640 30.79 5.42 -24.01
N SER A 641 30.96 5.26 -22.70
CA SER A 641 31.82 4.23 -22.12
C SER A 641 31.30 3.72 -20.79
N VAL A 642 31.67 2.50 -20.44
CA VAL A 642 31.40 1.86 -19.15
C VAL A 642 32.72 1.32 -18.58
N THR A 643 32.91 1.43 -17.26
CA THR A 643 34.09 0.97 -16.54
C THR A 643 33.64 0.12 -15.34
N LEU A 644 34.20 -1.07 -15.22
CA LEU A 644 34.07 -1.94 -14.05
C LEU A 644 35.03 -1.49 -12.95
N CYS A 645 34.50 -1.19 -11.76
CA CYS A 645 35.28 -0.69 -10.63
C CYS A 645 35.98 -1.82 -9.84
#